data_AF-A0A7K2EFM2-F1
#
_entry.id   AF-A0A7K2EFM2-F1
#
_cell.length_a   1.000
_cell.length_b   1.000
_cell.length_c   1.000
_cell.angle_alpha   90.00
_cell.angle_beta   90.00
_cell.angle_gamma   90.00
#
_symmetry.space_group_name_H-M   'P 1'
#
loop_
_entity.id
_entity.type
_entity.pdbx_description
1 polymer ?
#
loop_
_entity_poly.entity_id
_entity_poly.type
_entity_poly.pdbx_seq_one_letter_code
_entity_poly.pdbx_strand_id
1 'polypeptide(L)'
;MKPLTIINGTHGTMSEESKRILHGVQIRLRTCWGRLIAERVAVGLILLITALTGALLLLLTAEMRLWLPTPWRGALFWLWIGTGIALLSWFVVRPWMTGWLGRTRYKTIAHSVTRNQPELQSKLVSLLELCNGESSAAPRSLVDSAVKSLNTEVSNLPLIERVNWRKPIVWSRYAAIPLGLIVVLTLAAPQGFRDASIRLFSPGTTFERPAPFALTVTPGNSEVTRGDSLTIIATASGETLPEIVTFELGVPGESSLRSQSVRPDTAGRFLHRERNLRLPLRYRAVAGSVRSPWYDVTVIDRPILRNLQVTLRPPAYTGLPAEQLPPGTGNITALQGTVANIRVRSSDPDVMAWLSMDNMDQDLVLDDMAGAITLHEETTYRIILQSPSGVQNLDPITYSITPLIDQYPSVELISPAPQTNMDFSLLVPLDIRVRDDFGFSQLTLSWRLSDSRFGDTMETFQEIILSLPETPEVQYLWDIGMTTGLDIVPGDVVSYFVTVWDNDGYNGAKKSVSATQQLRLPSIAERYEALESTQDETESGLESLVDDAENVREQFEELRDELREKQDADWDDQQSLESLRQAQEELQNRVDELANNMEEAAEQMDDHNLVSDELLDLFRELQNVTEEISSPELAEALEQLQE
;
A
#
# COMPACT_ATOMS: atom_id res chain seq x y z
N MET A 1 -68.42 29.99 73.66
CA MET A 1 -69.57 30.76 74.18
C MET A 1 -69.75 30.45 75.66
N LYS A 2 -69.68 31.47 76.53
CA LYS A 2 -70.44 31.54 77.80
C LYS A 2 -71.92 31.78 77.44
N PRO A 3 -72.95 31.62 78.31
CA PRO A 3 -72.92 31.32 79.76
C PRO A 3 -74.05 30.41 80.33
N LEU A 4 -73.98 30.18 81.66
CA LEU A 4 -75.05 30.10 82.68
C LEU A 4 -76.17 29.04 82.60
N THR A 5 -76.15 28.10 83.55
CA THR A 5 -77.31 27.87 84.44
C THR A 5 -76.83 27.59 85.87
N ILE A 6 -77.18 28.50 86.77
CA ILE A 6 -77.08 28.37 88.22
C ILE A 6 -78.25 27.48 88.67
N ILE A 7 -77.96 26.39 89.38
CA ILE A 7 -78.91 25.80 90.33
C ILE A 7 -78.20 25.74 91.67
N ASN A 8 -78.67 26.58 92.58
CA ASN A 8 -78.26 26.64 93.98
C ASN A 8 -78.63 25.33 94.69
N GLY A 9 -77.61 24.67 95.22
CA GLY A 9 -77.73 23.63 96.24
C GLY A 9 -76.55 23.78 97.19
N THR A 10 -76.75 24.54 98.26
CA THR A 10 -75.78 24.72 99.35
C THR A 10 -75.53 23.39 100.04
N HIS A 11 -74.40 22.72 99.75
CA HIS A 11 -73.65 21.89 100.69
C HIS A 11 -72.22 21.61 100.17
N GLY A 12 -71.43 22.69 100.17
CA GLY A 12 -70.11 22.75 100.80
C GLY A 12 -68.89 22.18 100.06
N THR A 13 -67.87 23.01 100.01
CA THR A 13 -66.53 22.76 99.49
C THR A 13 -65.70 21.84 100.41
N MET A 14 -64.81 21.05 99.83
CA MET A 14 -63.79 20.26 100.56
C MET A 14 -62.89 21.15 101.42
N SER A 15 -62.37 20.61 102.54
CA SER A 15 -61.27 21.21 103.31
C SER A 15 -60.02 21.39 102.43
N GLU A 16 -59.33 22.52 102.56
CA GLU A 16 -58.06 22.80 101.85
C GLU A 16 -56.96 21.78 102.18
N GLU A 17 -56.99 21.18 103.38
CA GLU A 17 -56.03 20.15 103.79
C GLU A 17 -56.26 18.85 103.01
N SER A 18 -57.51 18.44 102.82
CA SER A 18 -57.89 17.24 102.05
C SER A 18 -57.56 17.37 100.57
N LYS A 19 -57.67 18.57 99.99
CA LYS A 19 -57.21 18.85 98.61
C LYS A 19 -55.69 18.74 98.46
N ARG A 20 -54.90 19.22 99.44
CA ARG A 20 -53.44 19.08 99.43
C ARG A 20 -52.99 17.63 99.52
N ILE A 21 -53.67 16.84 100.35
CA ILE A 21 -53.42 15.39 100.48
C ILE A 21 -53.73 14.66 99.16
N LEU A 22 -54.89 14.93 98.56
CA LEU A 22 -55.27 14.35 97.26
C LEU A 22 -54.25 14.70 96.18
N HIS A 23 -53.82 15.96 96.10
CA HIS A 23 -52.85 16.41 95.11
C HIS A 23 -51.48 15.74 95.31
N GLY A 24 -51.03 15.60 96.56
CA GLY A 24 -49.77 14.91 96.90
C GLY A 24 -49.78 13.43 96.51
N VAL A 25 -50.88 12.71 96.78
CA VAL A 25 -51.03 11.30 96.42
C VAL A 25 -51.15 11.12 94.90
N GLN A 26 -51.86 12.01 94.20
CA GLN A 26 -51.97 12.01 92.74
C GLN A 26 -50.61 12.23 92.05
N ILE A 27 -49.77 13.15 92.57
CA ILE A 27 -48.41 13.36 92.05
C ILE A 27 -47.56 12.10 92.25
N ARG A 28 -47.56 11.52 93.46
CA ARG A 28 -46.79 10.29 93.74
C ARG A 28 -47.23 9.11 92.87
N LEU A 29 -48.54 8.94 92.66
CA LEU A 29 -49.10 7.92 91.77
C LEU A 29 -48.70 8.15 90.30
N ARG A 30 -48.73 9.40 89.82
CA ARG A 30 -48.30 9.74 88.46
C ARG A 30 -46.81 9.47 88.24
N THR A 31 -45.98 9.80 89.23
CA THR A 31 -44.53 9.53 89.17
C THR A 31 -44.23 8.03 89.21
N CYS A 32 -44.92 7.25 90.04
CA CYS A 32 -44.77 5.79 90.09
C CYS A 32 -45.25 5.12 88.78
N TRP A 33 -46.40 5.57 88.25
CA TRP A 33 -46.94 5.12 86.97
C TRP A 33 -45.98 5.39 85.81
N GLY A 34 -45.40 6.60 85.76
CA GLY A 34 -44.39 6.96 84.78
C GLY A 34 -43.16 6.05 84.83
N ARG A 35 -42.68 5.70 86.03
CA ARG A 35 -41.54 4.76 86.20
C ARG A 35 -41.89 3.31 85.81
N LEU A 36 -43.11 2.84 86.10
CA LEU A 36 -43.57 1.50 85.65
C LEU A 36 -43.71 1.40 84.13
N ILE A 37 -44.18 2.47 83.48
CA ILE A 37 -44.21 2.55 82.02
C ILE A 37 -42.78 2.59 81.47
N ALA A 38 -41.88 3.36 82.09
CA ALA A 38 -40.48 3.41 81.68
C ALA A 38 -39.80 2.02 81.79
N GLU A 39 -40.07 1.24 82.84
CA GLU A 39 -39.58 -0.14 82.96
C GLU A 39 -40.11 -1.03 81.82
N ARG A 40 -41.41 -0.97 81.52
CA ARG A 40 -42.01 -1.77 80.45
C ARG A 40 -41.51 -1.37 79.06
N VAL A 41 -41.37 -0.08 78.82
CA VAL A 41 -40.82 0.46 77.57
C VAL A 41 -39.35 0.08 77.44
N ALA A 42 -38.55 0.12 78.51
CA ALA A 42 -37.15 -0.30 78.48
C ALA A 42 -37.01 -1.80 78.15
N VAL A 43 -37.80 -2.67 78.80
CA VAL A 43 -37.81 -4.11 78.49
C VAL A 43 -38.30 -4.35 77.05
N GLY A 44 -39.34 -3.64 76.62
CA GLY A 44 -39.87 -3.72 75.26
C GLY A 44 -38.86 -3.29 74.20
N LEU A 45 -38.10 -2.22 74.46
CA LEU A 45 -37.05 -1.73 73.58
C LEU A 45 -35.88 -2.71 73.48
N ILE A 46 -35.46 -3.32 74.59
CA ILE A 46 -34.43 -4.35 74.60
C ILE A 46 -34.88 -5.60 73.82
N LEU A 47 -36.11 -6.06 74.02
CA LEU A 47 -36.71 -7.17 73.27
C LEU A 47 -36.77 -6.87 71.77
N LEU A 48 -37.17 -5.66 71.41
CA LEU A 48 -37.21 -5.20 70.02
C LEU A 48 -35.83 -5.23 69.38
N ILE A 49 -34.81 -4.65 70.05
CA ILE A 49 -33.43 -4.68 69.57
C ILE A 49 -32.95 -6.12 69.40
N THR A 50 -33.23 -7.00 70.36
CA THR A 50 -32.82 -8.42 70.30
C THR A 50 -33.45 -9.14 69.13
N ALA A 51 -34.77 -8.99 68.93
CA ALA A 51 -35.49 -9.65 67.84
C ALA A 51 -35.06 -9.11 66.47
N LEU A 52 -34.91 -7.79 66.34
CA LEU A 52 -34.55 -7.13 65.10
C LEU A 52 -33.11 -7.43 64.66
N THR A 53 -32.17 -7.44 65.62
CA THR A 53 -30.77 -7.84 65.37
C THR A 53 -30.63 -9.33 65.05
N GLY A 54 -31.36 -10.21 65.75
CA GLY A 54 -31.39 -11.64 65.44
C GLY A 54 -31.95 -11.92 64.04
N ALA A 55 -33.04 -11.27 63.66
CA ALA A 55 -33.62 -11.40 62.32
C ALA A 55 -32.68 -10.86 61.23
N LEU A 56 -32.00 -9.73 61.48
CA LEU A 56 -31.00 -9.18 60.55
C LEU A 56 -29.85 -10.16 60.33
N LEU A 57 -29.36 -10.80 61.40
CA LEU A 57 -28.27 -11.78 61.32
C LEU A 57 -28.66 -12.99 60.46
N LEU A 58 -29.87 -13.53 60.66
CA LEU A 58 -30.39 -14.62 59.83
C LEU A 58 -30.45 -14.22 58.36
N LEU A 59 -30.93 -13.02 58.04
CA LEU A 59 -30.98 -12.53 56.66
C LEU A 59 -29.59 -12.37 56.03
N LEU A 60 -28.63 -11.82 56.77
CA LEU A 60 -27.25 -11.66 56.28
C LEU A 60 -26.60 -13.03 56.03
N THR A 61 -26.74 -13.99 56.94
CA THR A 61 -26.21 -15.34 56.75
C THR A 61 -26.86 -16.08 55.57
N ALA A 62 -28.18 -15.89 55.37
CA ALA A 62 -28.89 -16.43 54.21
C ALA A 62 -28.39 -15.80 52.89
N GLU A 63 -28.23 -14.48 52.83
CA GLU A 63 -27.69 -13.77 51.65
C GLU A 63 -26.26 -14.21 51.33
N MET A 64 -25.42 -14.46 52.34
CA MET A 64 -24.05 -14.95 52.14
C MET A 64 -24.01 -16.34 51.50
N ARG A 65 -24.92 -17.26 51.86
CA ARG A 65 -24.91 -18.64 51.36
C ARG A 65 -25.74 -18.87 50.11
N LEU A 66 -26.91 -18.25 50.03
CA LEU A 66 -27.93 -18.59 49.03
C LEU A 66 -27.99 -17.61 47.87
N TRP A 67 -27.26 -16.48 47.91
CA TRP A 67 -27.23 -15.48 46.83
C TRP A 67 -28.65 -15.15 46.32
N LEU A 68 -29.49 -14.63 47.21
CA LEU A 68 -30.92 -14.55 46.96
C LEU A 68 -31.24 -13.68 45.73
N PRO A 69 -32.16 -14.14 44.85
CA PRO A 69 -32.63 -13.34 43.73
C PRO A 69 -33.24 -12.01 44.19
N THR A 70 -33.18 -10.98 43.34
CA THR A 70 -33.70 -9.63 43.61
C THR A 70 -35.11 -9.58 44.22
N PRO A 71 -36.13 -10.33 43.73
CA PRO A 71 -37.48 -10.26 44.32
C PRO A 71 -37.55 -10.83 45.75
N TRP A 72 -36.80 -11.89 46.03
CA TRP A 72 -36.78 -12.52 47.36
C TRP A 72 -36.06 -11.65 48.38
N ARG A 73 -34.96 -11.00 47.96
CA ARG A 73 -34.23 -10.06 48.82
C ARG A 73 -35.10 -8.85 49.20
N GLY A 74 -35.79 -8.27 48.21
CA GLY A 74 -36.73 -7.17 48.45
C GLY A 74 -37.87 -7.57 49.40
N ALA A 75 -38.50 -8.72 49.17
CA ALA A 75 -39.60 -9.22 50.02
C ALA A 75 -39.15 -9.43 51.47
N LEU A 76 -37.99 -10.07 51.69
CA LEU A 76 -37.45 -10.31 53.03
C LEU A 76 -37.04 -9.02 53.75
N PHE A 77 -36.49 -8.04 53.02
CA PHE A 77 -36.15 -6.74 53.59
C PHE A 77 -37.40 -5.96 54.05
N TRP A 78 -38.44 -5.88 53.20
CA TRP A 78 -39.70 -5.23 53.58
C TRP A 78 -40.43 -5.97 54.69
N LEU A 79 -40.35 -7.30 54.73
CA LEU A 79 -40.87 -8.11 55.84
C LEU A 79 -40.13 -7.79 57.16
N TRP A 80 -38.81 -7.61 57.11
CA TRP A 80 -38.02 -7.23 58.27
C TRP A 80 -38.38 -5.82 58.78
N ILE A 81 -38.56 -4.85 57.88
CA ILE A 81 -39.05 -3.51 58.24
C ILE A 81 -40.46 -3.59 58.83
N GLY A 82 -41.38 -4.30 58.17
CA GLY A 82 -42.77 -4.44 58.61
C GLY A 82 -42.90 -5.11 59.99
N THR A 83 -42.13 -6.17 60.23
CA THR A 83 -42.06 -6.82 61.55
C THR A 83 -41.45 -5.90 62.60
N GLY A 84 -40.44 -5.11 62.25
CA GLY A 84 -39.88 -4.06 63.11
C GLY A 84 -40.92 -3.02 63.53
N ILE A 85 -41.70 -2.49 62.58
CA ILE A 85 -42.78 -1.51 62.84
C ILE A 85 -43.89 -2.14 63.71
N ALA A 86 -44.27 -3.39 63.43
CA ALA A 86 -45.27 -4.11 64.21
C ALA A 86 -44.81 -4.33 65.66
N LEU A 87 -43.57 -4.78 65.86
CA LEU A 87 -42.97 -4.96 67.18
C LEU A 87 -42.82 -3.62 67.92
N LEU A 88 -42.40 -2.55 67.24
CA LEU A 88 -42.31 -1.21 67.81
C LEU A 88 -43.67 -0.72 68.30
N SER A 89 -44.69 -0.90 67.46
CA SER A 89 -46.07 -0.52 67.78
C SER A 89 -46.59 -1.29 68.99
N TRP A 90 -46.31 -2.59 69.07
CA TRP A 90 -46.78 -3.46 70.15
C TRP A 90 -46.04 -3.26 71.48
N PHE A 91 -44.70 -3.19 71.46
CA PHE A 91 -43.86 -3.18 72.66
C PHE A 91 -43.51 -1.78 73.18
N VAL A 92 -43.51 -0.76 72.32
CA VAL A 92 -43.12 0.61 72.71
C VAL A 92 -44.32 1.56 72.61
N VAL A 93 -44.95 1.65 71.43
CA VAL A 93 -45.99 2.66 71.18
C VAL A 93 -47.26 2.36 72.00
N ARG A 94 -47.71 1.11 72.07
CA ARG A 94 -48.88 0.72 72.87
C ARG A 94 -48.73 1.07 74.36
N PRO A 95 -47.68 0.63 75.09
CA PRO A 95 -47.52 1.01 76.50
C PRO A 95 -47.26 2.51 76.69
N TRP A 96 -46.55 3.16 75.78
CA TRP A 96 -46.32 4.61 75.83
C TRP A 96 -47.62 5.42 75.64
N MET A 97 -48.43 5.07 74.66
CA MET A 97 -49.76 5.68 74.45
C MET A 97 -50.69 5.46 75.65
N THR A 98 -50.66 4.28 76.29
CA THR A 98 -51.45 4.07 77.52
C THR A 98 -50.99 4.94 78.70
N GLY A 99 -49.75 5.43 78.66
CA GLY A 99 -49.20 6.36 79.64
C GLY A 99 -49.46 7.83 79.33
N TRP A 100 -49.40 8.21 78.05
CA TRP A 100 -49.51 9.61 77.59
C TRP A 100 -50.97 10.06 77.40
N LEU A 101 -51.86 9.19 76.90
CA LEU A 101 -53.31 9.48 76.77
C LEU A 101 -54.06 9.31 78.11
N GLY A 102 -53.53 9.88 79.20
CA GLY A 102 -54.02 9.77 80.58
C GLY A 102 -55.43 10.32 80.81
N ARG A 103 -56.45 9.61 80.32
CA ARG A 103 -57.85 9.65 80.77
C ARG A 103 -58.19 8.44 81.65
N THR A 104 -57.18 7.69 82.10
CA THR A 104 -57.38 6.61 83.07
C THR A 104 -57.64 7.22 84.44
N ARG A 105 -58.81 6.93 85.03
CA ARG A 105 -59.18 7.36 86.38
C ARG A 105 -58.05 6.97 87.35
N TYR A 106 -57.68 7.84 88.28
CA TYR A 106 -56.64 7.58 89.30
C TYR A 106 -56.84 6.25 90.05
N LYS A 107 -58.08 5.76 90.10
CA LYS A 107 -58.47 4.43 90.59
C LYS A 107 -57.80 3.26 89.82
N THR A 108 -57.71 3.33 88.49
CA THR A 108 -57.04 2.30 87.68
C THR A 108 -55.52 2.32 87.90
N ILE A 109 -54.93 3.50 88.09
CA ILE A 109 -53.51 3.66 88.42
C ILE A 109 -53.24 3.05 89.81
N ALA A 110 -54.06 3.37 90.80
CA ALA A 110 -54.01 2.76 92.13
C ALA A 110 -54.03 1.22 92.06
N HIS A 111 -55.01 0.62 91.36
CA HIS A 111 -55.08 -0.83 91.17
C HIS A 111 -53.83 -1.44 90.53
N SER A 112 -53.26 -0.78 89.53
CA SER A 112 -52.11 -1.29 88.80
C SER A 112 -50.78 -1.19 89.58
N VAL A 113 -50.64 -0.16 90.42
CA VAL A 113 -49.47 0.07 91.27
C VAL A 113 -49.47 -0.88 92.47
N THR A 114 -50.65 -1.24 92.99
CA THR A 114 -50.81 -2.09 94.18
C THR A 114 -51.21 -3.54 93.89
N ARG A 115 -51.09 -4.01 92.63
CA ARG A 115 -51.57 -5.35 92.19
C ARG A 115 -51.06 -6.53 93.05
N ASN A 116 -49.90 -6.37 93.70
CA ASN A 116 -49.28 -7.41 94.53
C ASN A 116 -49.52 -7.21 96.04
N GLN A 117 -50.29 -6.21 96.46
CA GLN A 117 -50.61 -5.90 97.86
C GLN A 117 -52.09 -5.49 98.01
N PRO A 118 -53.00 -6.46 98.21
CA PRO A 118 -54.44 -6.18 98.26
C PRO A 118 -54.84 -5.24 99.42
N GLU A 119 -54.11 -5.26 100.54
CA GLU A 119 -54.34 -4.35 101.67
C GLU A 119 -54.02 -2.89 101.33
N LEU A 120 -52.97 -2.64 100.55
CA LEU A 120 -52.61 -1.28 100.11
C LEU A 120 -53.60 -0.77 99.07
N GLN A 121 -54.07 -1.68 98.23
CA GLN A 121 -55.05 -1.39 97.19
C GLN A 121 -56.37 -0.88 97.79
N SER A 122 -56.91 -1.59 98.79
CA SER A 122 -58.17 -1.18 99.42
C SER A 122 -58.04 0.18 100.11
N LYS A 123 -56.94 0.43 100.83
CA LYS A 123 -56.69 1.70 101.53
C LYS A 123 -56.50 2.88 100.56
N LEU A 124 -55.71 2.71 99.50
CA LEU A 124 -55.44 3.75 98.51
C LEU A 124 -56.67 4.08 97.65
N VAL A 125 -57.45 3.06 97.27
CA VAL A 125 -58.71 3.25 96.55
C VAL A 125 -59.74 3.93 97.45
N SER A 126 -59.86 3.51 98.71
CA SER A 126 -60.78 4.13 99.68
C SER A 126 -60.41 5.60 99.93
N LEU A 127 -59.12 5.92 100.07
CA LEU A 127 -58.63 7.29 100.19
C LEU A 127 -59.01 8.15 98.97
N LEU A 128 -58.84 7.61 97.75
CA LEU A 128 -59.19 8.30 96.51
C LEU A 128 -60.72 8.49 96.38
N GLU A 129 -61.53 7.50 96.76
CA GLU A 129 -63.00 7.59 96.75
C GLU A 129 -63.53 8.61 97.77
N LEU A 130 -62.98 8.63 98.99
CA LEU A 130 -63.32 9.64 100.00
C LEU A 130 -62.92 11.05 99.55
N CYS A 131 -61.72 11.21 98.96
CA CYS A 131 -61.26 12.52 98.51
C CYS A 131 -62.00 13.03 97.25
N ASN A 132 -62.47 12.14 96.39
CA ASN A 132 -63.27 12.53 95.22
C ASN A 132 -64.76 12.78 95.55
N GLY A 133 -65.16 12.57 96.81
CA GLY A 133 -66.54 12.79 97.27
C GLY A 133 -67.54 11.76 96.72
N GLU A 134 -67.06 10.63 96.22
CA GLU A 134 -67.90 9.64 95.52
C GLU A 134 -68.70 8.75 96.49
N SER A 135 -68.34 8.71 97.79
CA SER A 135 -68.85 7.71 98.73
C SER A 135 -68.93 8.17 100.20
N SER A 136 -69.72 9.19 100.57
CA SER A 136 -70.21 9.27 101.96
C SER A 136 -71.38 10.23 102.22
N ALA A 137 -72.40 9.73 102.93
CA ALA A 137 -73.46 10.52 103.58
C ALA A 137 -73.08 10.94 105.03
N ALA A 138 -71.83 10.69 105.44
CA ALA A 138 -71.35 10.95 106.80
C ALA A 138 -70.97 12.43 107.04
N PRO A 139 -71.02 12.91 108.31
CA PRO A 139 -70.55 14.24 108.69
C PRO A 139 -69.09 14.51 108.29
N ARG A 140 -68.81 15.71 107.78
CA ARG A 140 -67.49 16.09 107.21
C ARG A 140 -66.30 15.95 108.16
N SER A 141 -66.50 16.16 109.46
CA SER A 141 -65.43 16.00 110.47
C SER A 141 -64.92 14.57 110.54
N LEU A 142 -65.79 13.57 110.34
CA LEU A 142 -65.44 12.16 110.30
C LEU A 142 -64.74 11.80 108.98
N VAL A 143 -65.19 12.38 107.86
CA VAL A 143 -64.54 12.19 106.56
C VAL A 143 -63.12 12.74 106.57
N ASP A 144 -62.89 13.96 107.08
CA ASP A 144 -61.56 14.55 107.17
C ASP A 144 -60.65 13.78 108.13
N SER A 145 -61.19 13.22 109.21
CA SER A 145 -60.45 12.39 110.17
C SER A 145 -60.07 11.03 109.56
N ALA A 146 -60.98 10.40 108.80
CA ALA A 146 -60.71 9.18 108.04
C ALA A 146 -59.66 9.42 106.94
N VAL A 147 -59.74 10.54 106.21
CA VAL A 147 -58.73 10.95 105.22
C VAL A 147 -57.38 11.16 105.89
N LYS A 148 -57.32 11.80 107.07
CA LYS A 148 -56.07 12.03 107.79
C LYS A 148 -55.44 10.74 108.28
N SER A 149 -56.22 9.84 108.88
CA SER A 149 -55.76 8.52 109.34
C SER A 149 -55.27 7.64 108.19
N LEU A 150 -56.03 7.58 107.09
CA LEU A 150 -55.64 6.83 105.89
C LEU A 150 -54.42 7.45 105.21
N ASN A 151 -54.32 8.79 105.19
CA ASN A 151 -53.15 9.46 104.63
C ASN A 151 -51.88 9.19 105.44
N THR A 152 -51.93 9.23 106.78
CA THR A 152 -50.76 8.88 107.61
C THR A 152 -50.27 7.46 107.37
N GLU A 153 -51.19 6.53 107.13
CA GLU A 153 -50.86 5.14 106.83
C GLU A 153 -50.29 4.97 105.41
N VAL A 154 -50.81 5.72 104.43
CA VAL A 154 -50.37 5.69 103.02
C VAL A 154 -49.09 6.49 102.78
N SER A 155 -48.88 7.60 103.51
CA SER A 155 -47.77 8.53 103.29
C SER A 155 -46.42 8.00 103.75
N ASN A 156 -46.43 7.10 104.74
CA ASN A 156 -45.26 6.45 105.31
C ASN A 156 -44.75 5.26 104.47
N LEU A 157 -45.44 4.93 103.37
CA LEU A 157 -45.07 3.81 102.50
C LEU A 157 -44.22 4.29 101.31
N PRO A 158 -43.11 3.59 100.98
CA PRO A 158 -42.25 3.92 99.86
C PRO A 158 -42.89 3.49 98.52
N LEU A 159 -43.92 4.23 98.07
CA LEU A 159 -44.60 4.04 96.78
C LEU A 159 -43.67 4.19 95.55
N ILE A 160 -42.49 4.78 95.74
CA ILE A 160 -41.58 5.23 94.68
C ILE A 160 -40.37 4.30 94.49
N GLU A 161 -40.07 3.46 95.48
CA GLU A 161 -38.81 2.71 95.57
C GLU A 161 -38.88 1.30 94.95
N ARG A 162 -40.08 0.85 94.52
CA ARG A 162 -40.31 -0.55 94.13
C ARG A 162 -40.39 -0.83 92.63
N VAL A 163 -39.88 0.08 91.79
CA VAL A 163 -39.69 -0.19 90.36
C VAL A 163 -38.38 -0.97 90.19
N ASN A 164 -38.51 -2.27 89.92
CA ASN A 164 -37.39 -3.20 89.84
C ASN A 164 -36.67 -3.08 88.49
N TRP A 165 -35.70 -2.17 88.39
CA TRP A 165 -34.78 -2.07 87.24
C TRP A 165 -33.92 -3.32 86.98
N ARG A 166 -34.01 -4.34 87.83
CA ARG A 166 -33.35 -5.64 87.61
C ARG A 166 -33.83 -6.36 86.35
N LYS A 167 -35.10 -6.21 85.96
CA LYS A 167 -35.65 -6.89 84.77
C LYS A 167 -34.97 -6.42 83.48
N PRO A 168 -34.90 -5.12 83.14
CA PRO A 168 -34.20 -4.69 81.93
C PRO A 168 -32.71 -5.08 81.93
N ILE A 169 -32.05 -5.15 83.09
CA ILE A 169 -30.64 -5.60 83.20
C ILE A 169 -30.49 -7.09 82.85
N VAL A 170 -31.45 -7.95 83.22
CA VAL A 170 -31.40 -9.36 82.83
C VAL A 170 -31.66 -9.53 81.33
N TRP A 171 -32.65 -8.80 80.80
CA TRP A 171 -32.97 -8.84 79.37
C TRP A 171 -31.85 -8.25 78.48
N SER A 172 -31.08 -7.27 78.96
CA SER A 172 -29.95 -6.72 78.19
C SER A 172 -28.83 -7.74 77.97
N ARG A 173 -28.64 -8.71 78.88
CA ARG A 173 -27.69 -9.82 78.69
C ARG A 173 -28.09 -10.72 77.51
N TYR A 174 -29.39 -10.95 77.32
CA TYR A 174 -29.89 -11.70 76.16
C TYR A 174 -29.76 -10.90 74.85
N ALA A 175 -29.93 -9.57 74.91
CA ALA A 175 -29.69 -8.69 73.76
C ALA A 175 -28.22 -8.63 73.33
N ALA A 176 -27.28 -8.86 74.25
CA ALA A 176 -25.86 -8.89 73.96
C ALA A 176 -25.43 -10.08 73.07
N ILE A 177 -26.18 -11.19 73.07
CA ILE A 177 -25.86 -12.40 72.29
C ILE A 177 -25.90 -12.13 70.77
N PRO A 178 -27.03 -11.69 70.17
CA PRO A 178 -27.05 -11.40 68.73
C PRO A 178 -26.10 -10.26 68.35
N LEU A 179 -25.96 -9.26 69.22
CA LEU A 179 -25.04 -8.14 68.99
C LEU A 179 -23.57 -8.60 68.94
N GLY A 180 -23.16 -9.46 69.88
CA GLY A 180 -21.83 -10.06 69.89
C GLY A 180 -21.58 -10.94 68.67
N LEU A 181 -22.58 -11.69 68.20
CA LEU A 181 -22.45 -12.52 67.01
C LEU A 181 -22.26 -11.68 65.73
N ILE A 182 -22.93 -10.53 65.62
CA ILE A 182 -22.68 -9.58 64.52
C ILE A 182 -21.22 -9.12 64.55
N VAL A 183 -20.69 -8.75 65.72
CA VAL A 183 -19.28 -8.33 65.86
C VAL A 183 -18.34 -9.47 65.44
N VAL A 184 -18.55 -10.70 65.90
CA VAL A 184 -17.71 -11.84 65.51
C VAL A 184 -17.74 -12.07 63.99
N LEU A 185 -18.92 -12.01 63.36
CA LEU A 185 -19.03 -12.18 61.91
C LEU A 185 -18.33 -11.06 61.12
N THR A 186 -18.39 -9.82 61.62
CA THR A 186 -17.70 -8.69 60.99
C THR A 186 -16.17 -8.84 61.04
N LEU A 187 -15.62 -9.44 62.10
CA LEU A 187 -14.18 -9.70 62.21
C LEU A 187 -13.75 -10.97 61.45
N ALA A 188 -14.56 -12.03 61.47
CA ALA A 188 -14.19 -13.31 60.86
C ALA A 188 -14.29 -13.30 59.32
N ALA A 189 -15.25 -12.56 58.76
CA ALA A 189 -15.49 -12.49 57.32
C ALA A 189 -15.83 -11.05 56.87
N PRO A 190 -14.88 -10.10 56.98
CA PRO A 190 -15.15 -8.67 56.76
C PRO A 190 -15.66 -8.36 55.35
N GLN A 191 -15.10 -8.99 54.32
CA GLN A 191 -15.54 -8.79 52.93
C GLN A 191 -16.90 -9.44 52.67
N GLY A 192 -17.09 -10.70 53.05
CA GLY A 192 -18.37 -11.40 52.86
C GLY A 192 -19.54 -10.72 53.60
N PHE A 193 -19.30 -10.21 54.81
CA PHE A 193 -20.28 -9.45 55.58
C PHE A 193 -20.56 -8.08 54.96
N ARG A 194 -19.53 -7.37 54.50
CA ARG A 194 -19.67 -6.08 53.81
C ARG A 194 -20.48 -6.24 52.52
N ASP A 195 -20.14 -7.23 51.69
CA ASP A 195 -20.83 -7.44 50.43
C ASP A 195 -22.28 -7.89 50.66
N ALA A 196 -22.52 -8.80 51.60
CA ALA A 196 -23.88 -9.22 51.95
C ALA A 196 -24.73 -8.08 52.53
N SER A 197 -24.15 -7.20 53.33
CA SER A 197 -24.86 -6.03 53.86
C SER A 197 -25.19 -5.00 52.78
N ILE A 198 -24.24 -4.68 51.88
CA ILE A 198 -24.49 -3.80 50.74
C ILE A 198 -25.62 -4.37 49.85
N ARG A 199 -25.60 -5.68 49.61
CA ARG A 199 -26.67 -6.35 48.84
C ARG A 199 -28.01 -6.29 49.54
N LEU A 200 -28.08 -6.59 50.84
CA LEU A 200 -29.32 -6.62 51.62
C LEU A 200 -29.97 -5.24 51.74
N PHE A 201 -29.18 -4.18 51.96
CA PHE A 201 -29.68 -2.81 52.06
C PHE A 201 -29.91 -2.13 50.70
N SER A 202 -29.59 -2.81 49.59
CA SER A 202 -29.87 -2.35 48.22
C SER A 202 -30.82 -3.33 47.51
N PRO A 203 -32.10 -3.46 47.96
CA PRO A 203 -33.03 -4.46 47.45
C PRO A 203 -33.40 -4.27 45.97
N GLY A 204 -33.19 -3.08 45.41
CA GLY A 204 -33.51 -2.75 44.02
C GLY A 204 -32.38 -2.98 43.01
N THR A 205 -31.17 -3.34 43.45
CA THR A 205 -30.01 -3.49 42.55
C THR A 205 -29.70 -4.97 42.31
N THR A 206 -29.54 -5.33 41.03
CA THR A 206 -29.04 -6.65 40.62
C THR A 206 -27.53 -6.70 40.86
N PHE A 207 -27.08 -7.64 41.68
CA PHE A 207 -25.66 -7.91 41.86
C PHE A 207 -25.31 -9.16 41.06
N GLU A 208 -24.42 -9.01 40.08
CA GLU A 208 -23.88 -10.14 39.34
C GLU A 208 -22.86 -10.88 40.22
N ARG A 209 -22.87 -12.21 40.14
CA ARG A 209 -21.90 -13.04 40.84
C ARG A 209 -20.51 -12.77 40.25
N PRO A 210 -19.46 -12.57 41.07
CA PRO A 210 -18.10 -12.42 40.54
C PRO A 210 -17.78 -13.62 39.65
N ALA A 211 -17.31 -13.30 38.44
CA ALA A 211 -17.03 -14.29 37.42
C ALA A 211 -15.92 -15.24 37.91
N PRO A 212 -16.06 -16.56 37.70
CA PRO A 212 -15.05 -17.54 38.14
C PRO A 212 -13.72 -17.45 37.39
N PHE A 213 -13.71 -16.79 36.22
CA PHE A 213 -12.54 -16.55 35.38
C PHE A 213 -12.76 -15.33 34.47
N ALA A 214 -11.67 -14.76 33.95
CA ALA A 214 -11.66 -13.72 32.93
C ALA A 214 -11.26 -14.29 31.57
N LEU A 215 -11.83 -13.77 30.49
CA LEU A 215 -11.49 -14.10 29.10
C LEU A 215 -10.75 -12.93 28.46
N THR A 216 -9.51 -13.14 28.02
CA THR A 216 -8.76 -12.20 27.18
C THR A 216 -8.70 -12.73 25.76
N VAL A 217 -8.95 -11.87 24.78
CA VAL A 217 -9.02 -12.24 23.37
C VAL A 217 -7.98 -11.45 22.59
N THR A 218 -7.18 -12.14 21.78
CA THR A 218 -6.18 -11.55 20.88
C THR A 218 -6.51 -11.91 19.42
N PRO A 219 -6.37 -10.98 18.46
CA PRO A 219 -5.80 -9.62 18.58
C PRO A 219 -6.75 -8.55 19.16
N GLY A 220 -8.05 -8.82 19.28
CA GLY A 220 -9.05 -7.80 19.65
C GLY A 220 -9.54 -7.05 18.41
N ASN A 221 -9.51 -5.72 18.41
CA ASN A 221 -9.83 -4.94 17.20
C ASN A 221 -8.67 -5.06 16.21
N SER A 222 -8.96 -5.43 14.97
CA SER A 222 -7.93 -5.67 13.96
C SER A 222 -8.40 -5.33 12.56
N GLU A 223 -7.49 -4.80 11.75
CA GLU A 223 -7.68 -4.68 10.30
C GLU A 223 -7.17 -5.94 9.61
N VAL A 224 -7.98 -6.48 8.70
CA VAL A 224 -7.64 -7.67 7.92
C VAL A 224 -7.88 -7.37 6.45
N THR A 225 -6.94 -7.76 5.62
CA THR A 225 -7.03 -7.67 4.17
C THR A 225 -8.12 -8.57 3.61
N ARG A 226 -8.91 -8.07 2.66
CA ARG A 226 -10.00 -8.83 2.03
C ARG A 226 -9.47 -10.14 1.44
N GLY A 227 -10.05 -11.26 1.85
CA GLY A 227 -9.68 -12.61 1.43
C GLY A 227 -8.72 -13.33 2.36
N ASP A 228 -8.08 -12.63 3.30
CA ASP A 228 -7.15 -13.24 4.24
C ASP A 228 -7.89 -13.91 5.41
N SER A 229 -7.17 -14.72 6.18
CA SER A 229 -7.72 -15.44 7.34
C SER A 229 -7.38 -14.73 8.65
N LEU A 230 -8.37 -14.54 9.52
CA LEU A 230 -8.17 -14.04 10.87
C LEU A 230 -8.07 -15.21 11.85
N THR A 231 -7.01 -15.24 12.65
CA THR A 231 -6.87 -16.20 13.75
C THR A 231 -7.19 -15.50 15.06
N ILE A 232 -8.27 -15.93 15.71
CA ILE A 232 -8.77 -15.42 16.98
C ILE A 232 -8.35 -16.38 18.08
N ILE A 233 -7.69 -15.85 19.11
CA ILE A 233 -7.21 -16.61 20.25
C ILE A 233 -7.89 -16.08 21.50
N ALA A 234 -8.60 -16.94 22.22
CA ALA A 234 -9.08 -16.62 23.57
C ALA A 234 -8.24 -17.37 24.61
N THR A 235 -7.90 -16.70 25.71
CA THR A 235 -7.23 -17.28 26.87
C THR A 235 -8.04 -16.98 28.12
N ALA A 236 -8.26 -18.01 28.96
CA ALA A 236 -8.98 -17.89 30.21
C ALA A 236 -7.99 -17.82 31.39
N SER A 237 -8.21 -16.90 32.33
CA SER A 237 -7.43 -16.79 33.56
C SER A 237 -8.37 -16.71 34.78
N GLY A 238 -8.25 -17.64 35.73
CA GLY A 238 -9.13 -17.68 36.91
C GLY A 238 -8.95 -18.94 37.75
N GLU A 239 -9.79 -19.09 38.77
CA GLU A 239 -9.77 -20.23 39.70
C GLU A 239 -10.33 -21.51 39.04
N THR A 240 -11.31 -21.38 38.15
CA THR A 240 -11.84 -22.49 37.35
C THR A 240 -11.79 -22.16 35.86
N LEU A 241 -11.11 -23.01 35.10
CA LEU A 241 -10.96 -22.83 33.66
C LEU A 241 -12.12 -23.50 32.91
N PRO A 242 -12.67 -22.88 31.86
CA PRO A 242 -13.72 -23.48 31.04
C PRO A 242 -13.18 -24.63 30.18
N GLU A 243 -13.98 -25.68 29.98
CA GLU A 243 -13.64 -26.78 29.05
C GLU A 243 -13.92 -26.43 27.58
N ILE A 244 -14.84 -25.48 27.34
CA ILE A 244 -15.28 -25.07 26.01
C ILE A 244 -15.48 -23.55 26.02
N VAL A 245 -14.95 -22.88 24.98
CA VAL A 245 -15.25 -21.48 24.66
C VAL A 245 -16.02 -21.44 23.34
N THR A 246 -17.12 -20.71 23.30
CA THR A 246 -17.90 -20.46 22.10
C THR A 246 -17.58 -19.06 21.57
N PHE A 247 -17.05 -18.99 20.35
CA PHE A 247 -16.91 -17.73 19.62
C PHE A 247 -18.23 -17.40 18.94
N GLU A 248 -18.80 -16.25 19.27
CA GLU A 248 -19.95 -15.69 18.58
C GLU A 248 -19.45 -14.66 17.58
N LEU A 249 -19.75 -14.86 16.29
CA LEU A 249 -19.36 -14.01 15.19
C LEU A 249 -20.61 -13.50 14.47
N GLY A 250 -20.63 -12.23 14.07
CA GLY A 250 -21.76 -11.62 13.36
C GLY A 250 -21.32 -10.44 12.51
N VAL A 251 -22.18 -10.02 11.61
CA VAL A 251 -21.94 -8.79 10.82
C VAL A 251 -22.33 -7.58 11.69
N PRO A 252 -21.53 -6.51 11.74
CA PRO A 252 -21.91 -5.29 12.45
C PRO A 252 -23.29 -4.78 11.98
N GLY A 253 -24.27 -4.73 12.90
CA GLY A 253 -25.63 -4.25 12.61
C GLY A 253 -26.68 -5.34 12.35
N GLU A 254 -26.27 -6.60 12.18
CA GLU A 254 -27.20 -7.74 12.07
C GLU A 254 -27.41 -8.45 13.42
N SER A 255 -28.60 -9.02 13.61
CA SER A 255 -28.92 -9.84 14.80
C SER A 255 -28.54 -11.31 14.65
N SER A 256 -28.20 -11.75 13.44
CA SER A 256 -27.73 -13.12 13.15
C SER A 256 -26.31 -13.32 13.67
N LEU A 257 -26.17 -14.21 14.65
CA LEU A 257 -24.88 -14.62 15.20
C LEU A 257 -24.59 -16.08 14.81
N ARG A 258 -23.39 -16.32 14.32
CA ARG A 258 -22.82 -17.65 14.12
C ARG A 258 -22.00 -18.02 15.34
N SER A 259 -22.25 -19.20 15.90
CA SER A 259 -21.55 -19.67 17.09
C SER A 259 -20.63 -20.84 16.74
N GLN A 260 -19.39 -20.79 17.23
CA GLN A 260 -18.41 -21.86 17.03
C GLN A 260 -17.74 -22.22 18.35
N SER A 261 -17.96 -23.45 18.81
CA SER A 261 -17.40 -23.95 20.06
C SER A 261 -16.06 -24.62 19.82
N VAL A 262 -15.07 -24.25 20.64
CA VAL A 262 -13.67 -24.70 20.53
C VAL A 262 -13.21 -25.24 21.88
N ARG A 263 -12.38 -26.29 21.85
CA ARG A 263 -11.71 -26.86 23.02
C ARG A 263 -10.30 -26.27 23.18
N PRO A 264 -9.74 -26.23 24.40
CA PRO A 264 -8.42 -25.68 24.61
C PRO A 264 -7.36 -26.56 23.94
N ASP A 265 -6.35 -25.92 23.36
CA ASP A 265 -5.12 -26.59 22.92
C ASP A 265 -4.26 -27.00 24.13
N THR A 266 -3.19 -27.74 23.88
CA THR A 266 -2.15 -28.16 24.83
C THR A 266 -1.60 -27.03 25.71
N ALA A 267 -1.62 -25.78 25.24
CA ALA A 267 -1.22 -24.58 25.97
C ALA A 267 -2.38 -23.84 26.68
N GLY A 268 -3.59 -24.42 26.75
CA GLY A 268 -4.76 -23.79 27.38
C GLY A 268 -5.37 -22.64 26.58
N ARG A 269 -5.08 -22.53 25.28
CA ARG A 269 -5.57 -21.48 24.37
C ARG A 269 -6.71 -22.00 23.50
N PHE A 270 -7.71 -21.17 23.24
CA PHE A 270 -8.83 -21.49 22.35
C PHE A 270 -8.61 -20.81 21.01
N LEU A 271 -8.34 -21.60 19.97
CA LEU A 271 -7.99 -21.12 18.64
C LEU A 271 -9.17 -21.25 17.68
N HIS A 272 -9.67 -20.14 17.15
CA HIS A 272 -10.60 -20.13 16.02
C HIS A 272 -9.98 -19.43 14.82
N ARG A 273 -10.04 -20.03 13.64
CA ARG A 273 -9.55 -19.43 12.40
C ARG A 273 -10.69 -19.18 11.45
N GLU A 274 -11.02 -17.91 11.23
CA GLU A 274 -11.94 -17.49 10.19
C GLU A 274 -11.18 -17.38 8.87
N ARG A 275 -11.60 -18.13 7.85
CA ARG A 275 -10.93 -18.13 6.54
C ARG A 275 -11.70 -17.24 5.57
N ASN A 276 -10.97 -16.55 4.67
CA ASN A 276 -11.55 -15.78 3.57
C ASN A 276 -12.50 -14.68 4.05
N LEU A 277 -12.02 -13.79 4.92
CA LEU A 277 -12.82 -12.65 5.40
C LEU A 277 -13.08 -11.68 4.24
N ARG A 278 -14.35 -11.55 3.82
CA ARG A 278 -14.75 -10.64 2.73
C ARG A 278 -15.52 -9.41 3.19
N LEU A 279 -16.15 -9.50 4.36
CA LEU A 279 -17.00 -8.47 4.93
C LEU A 279 -16.53 -8.17 6.37
N PRO A 280 -16.76 -6.94 6.86
CA PRO A 280 -16.53 -6.61 8.26
C PRO A 280 -17.23 -7.59 9.20
N LEU A 281 -16.54 -7.95 10.27
CA LEU A 281 -16.99 -8.98 11.22
C LEU A 281 -16.86 -8.47 12.64
N ARG A 282 -17.86 -8.72 13.46
CA ARG A 282 -17.83 -8.49 14.89
C ARG A 282 -17.81 -9.82 15.62
N TYR A 283 -16.95 -9.96 16.63
CA TYR A 283 -16.81 -11.22 17.34
C TYR A 283 -16.63 -11.03 18.86
N ARG A 284 -17.02 -12.06 19.63
CA ARG A 284 -16.74 -12.17 21.07
C ARG A 284 -16.57 -13.62 21.49
N ALA A 285 -15.84 -13.85 22.58
CA ALA A 285 -15.70 -15.16 23.21
C ALA A 285 -16.68 -15.29 24.39
N VAL A 286 -17.35 -16.43 24.48
CA VAL A 286 -18.34 -16.75 25.51
C VAL A 286 -18.00 -18.09 26.15
N ALA A 287 -17.94 -18.15 27.48
CA ALA A 287 -17.81 -19.40 28.21
C ALA A 287 -18.69 -19.37 29.47
N GLY A 288 -19.72 -20.23 29.48
CA GLY A 288 -20.71 -20.26 30.55
C GLY A 288 -21.40 -18.90 30.72
N SER A 289 -21.24 -18.28 31.89
CA SER A 289 -21.77 -16.95 32.21
C SER A 289 -20.83 -15.78 31.89
N VAL A 290 -19.58 -16.06 31.48
CA VAL A 290 -18.56 -15.04 31.20
C VAL A 290 -18.53 -14.73 29.70
N ARG A 291 -18.59 -13.44 29.37
CA ARG A 291 -18.54 -12.95 27.98
C ARG A 291 -17.42 -11.92 27.86
N SER A 292 -16.62 -12.02 26.81
CA SER A 292 -15.67 -10.97 26.47
C SER A 292 -16.39 -9.73 25.93
N PRO A 293 -15.72 -8.56 25.88
CA PRO A 293 -16.15 -7.45 25.06
C PRO A 293 -16.34 -7.88 23.59
N TRP A 294 -17.12 -7.11 22.86
CA TRP A 294 -17.19 -7.21 21.41
C TRP A 294 -15.95 -6.58 20.78
N TYR A 295 -15.42 -7.25 19.76
CA TYR A 295 -14.32 -6.77 18.95
C TYR A 295 -14.75 -6.65 17.50
N ASP A 296 -14.36 -5.56 16.85
CA ASP A 296 -14.71 -5.25 15.48
C ASP A 296 -13.50 -5.48 14.57
N VAL A 297 -13.73 -6.19 13.46
CA VAL A 297 -12.77 -6.49 12.41
C VAL A 297 -13.17 -5.69 11.18
N THR A 298 -12.33 -4.75 10.80
CA THR A 298 -12.46 -3.98 9.57
C THR A 298 -11.75 -4.72 8.45
N VAL A 299 -12.43 -4.83 7.31
CA VAL A 299 -11.85 -5.44 6.11
C VAL A 299 -11.35 -4.32 5.21
N ILE A 300 -10.05 -4.32 4.94
CA ILE A 300 -9.40 -3.36 4.05
C ILE A 300 -9.05 -4.02 2.72
N ASP A 301 -9.10 -3.24 1.65
CA ASP A 301 -8.74 -3.70 0.31
C ASP A 301 -7.24 -3.55 0.07
N ARG A 302 -6.70 -4.46 -0.75
CA ARG A 302 -5.34 -4.31 -1.25
C ARG A 302 -5.35 -3.32 -2.40
N PRO A 303 -4.36 -2.41 -2.49
CA PRO A 303 -4.28 -1.50 -3.62
C PRO A 303 -4.05 -2.29 -4.91
N ILE A 304 -4.74 -1.89 -5.99
CA ILE A 304 -4.66 -2.54 -7.29
C ILE A 304 -4.18 -1.54 -8.34
N LEU A 305 -3.23 -1.95 -9.18
CA LEU A 305 -2.82 -1.21 -10.36
C LEU A 305 -3.98 -1.14 -11.36
N ARG A 306 -4.60 0.03 -11.52
CA ARG A 306 -5.73 0.25 -12.44
C ARG A 306 -5.28 0.65 -13.83
N ASN A 307 -4.28 1.51 -13.91
CA ASN A 307 -3.75 1.98 -15.18
C ASN A 307 -2.23 2.16 -15.07
N LEU A 308 -1.54 1.75 -16.12
CA LEU A 308 -0.13 1.95 -16.34
C LEU A 308 0.03 2.61 -17.69
N GLN A 309 0.55 3.84 -17.70
CA GLN A 309 0.83 4.57 -18.92
C GLN A 309 2.33 4.86 -18.98
N VAL A 310 2.99 4.33 -20.01
CA VAL A 310 4.40 4.60 -20.28
C VAL A 310 4.50 5.53 -21.48
N THR A 311 5.36 6.56 -21.37
CA THR A 311 5.69 7.48 -22.47
C THR A 311 7.20 7.53 -22.64
N LEU A 312 7.66 7.05 -23.79
CA LEU A 312 9.06 6.95 -24.15
C LEU A 312 9.50 8.26 -24.83
N ARG A 313 10.62 8.81 -24.36
CA ARG A 313 11.26 9.97 -24.97
C ARG A 313 12.67 9.56 -25.43
N PRO A 314 12.85 9.25 -26.72
CA PRO A 314 14.14 8.88 -27.26
C PRO A 314 15.19 9.99 -27.06
N PRO A 315 16.49 9.66 -27.11
CA PRO A 315 17.56 10.67 -27.09
C PRO A 315 17.40 11.70 -28.21
N ALA A 316 17.80 12.96 -27.93
CA ALA A 316 17.58 14.07 -28.86
C ALA A 316 18.28 13.90 -30.22
N TYR A 317 19.43 13.21 -30.28
CA TYR A 317 20.19 13.00 -31.51
C TYR A 317 19.43 12.16 -32.54
N THR A 318 18.49 11.32 -32.10
CA THR A 318 17.70 10.43 -32.99
C THR A 318 16.62 11.18 -33.78
N GLY A 319 16.25 12.39 -33.37
CA GLY A 319 15.15 13.16 -33.97
C GLY A 319 13.76 12.51 -33.85
N LEU A 320 13.63 11.40 -33.14
CA LEU A 320 12.38 10.65 -33.02
C LEU A 320 11.39 11.37 -32.07
N PRO A 321 10.09 11.40 -32.39
CA PRO A 321 9.07 11.95 -31.50
C PRO A 321 8.89 11.05 -30.27
N ALA A 322 8.34 11.63 -29.20
CA ALA A 322 7.95 10.85 -28.03
C ALA A 322 6.83 9.86 -28.39
N GLU A 323 6.99 8.61 -27.98
CA GLU A 323 6.02 7.53 -28.23
C GLU A 323 5.26 7.21 -26.94
N GLN A 324 3.94 7.08 -27.04
CA GLN A 324 3.11 6.66 -25.92
C GLN A 324 2.66 5.21 -26.14
N LEU A 325 3.06 4.31 -25.24
CA LEU A 325 2.69 2.90 -25.33
C LEU A 325 1.21 2.69 -25.01
N PRO A 326 0.57 1.61 -25.50
CA PRO A 326 -0.80 1.27 -25.13
C PRO A 326 -0.98 1.16 -23.61
N PRO A 327 -2.14 1.56 -23.05
CA PRO A 327 -2.41 1.44 -21.62
C PRO A 327 -2.27 0.00 -21.13
N GLY A 328 -1.55 -0.19 -20.03
CA GLY A 328 -1.25 -1.51 -19.44
C GLY A 328 0.01 -2.18 -19.97
N THR A 329 0.65 -1.65 -21.02
CA THR A 329 1.94 -2.14 -21.51
C THR A 329 3.07 -1.61 -20.62
N GLY A 330 3.65 -2.48 -19.79
CA GLY A 330 4.80 -2.14 -18.97
C GLY A 330 6.15 -2.66 -19.48
N ASN A 331 6.15 -3.58 -20.45
CA ASN A 331 7.39 -4.01 -21.11
C ASN A 331 7.89 -2.90 -22.03
N ILE A 332 9.14 -2.49 -21.85
CA ILE A 332 9.74 -1.36 -22.56
C ILE A 332 10.85 -1.89 -23.46
N THR A 333 10.78 -1.57 -24.75
CA THR A 333 11.83 -1.84 -25.72
C THR A 333 12.07 -0.57 -26.51
N ALA A 334 13.22 0.07 -26.29
CA ALA A 334 13.58 1.35 -26.92
C ALA A 334 15.09 1.55 -26.89
N LEU A 335 15.59 2.53 -27.63
CA LEU A 335 17.01 2.85 -27.70
C LEU A 335 17.59 3.16 -26.31
N GLN A 336 18.83 2.77 -26.08
CA GLN A 336 19.57 3.13 -24.89
C GLN A 336 19.60 4.66 -24.71
N GLY A 337 19.52 5.14 -23.47
CA GLY A 337 19.37 6.57 -23.16
C GLY A 337 17.95 7.12 -23.29
N THR A 338 16.99 6.35 -23.81
CA THR A 338 15.57 6.73 -23.81
C THR A 338 15.08 6.94 -22.38
N VAL A 339 14.35 8.03 -22.14
CA VAL A 339 13.71 8.31 -20.85
C VAL A 339 12.27 7.80 -20.89
N ALA A 340 11.99 6.73 -20.15
CA ALA A 340 10.66 6.18 -19.96
C ALA A 340 9.96 6.88 -18.80
N ASN A 341 8.94 7.69 -19.11
CA ASN A 341 8.08 8.31 -18.13
C ASN A 341 6.91 7.37 -17.82
N ILE A 342 6.88 6.87 -16.59
CA ILE A 342 5.90 5.91 -16.11
C ILE A 342 4.90 6.67 -15.24
N ARG A 343 3.61 6.57 -15.59
CA ARG A 343 2.51 7.08 -14.79
C ARG A 343 1.58 5.95 -14.40
N VAL A 344 1.29 5.87 -13.11
CA VAL A 344 0.52 4.81 -12.49
C VAL A 344 -0.79 5.38 -11.93
N ARG A 345 -1.85 4.59 -11.95
CA ARG A 345 -3.08 4.89 -11.23
C ARG A 345 -3.51 3.67 -10.42
N SER A 346 -3.78 3.88 -9.13
CA SER A 346 -4.25 2.85 -8.21
C SER A 346 -5.78 2.86 -8.06
N SER A 347 -6.33 1.82 -7.44
CA SER A 347 -7.72 1.77 -6.95
C SER A 347 -8.00 2.81 -5.89
N ASP A 348 -7.00 3.08 -5.05
CA ASP A 348 -7.11 3.98 -3.90
C ASP A 348 -6.26 5.24 -4.16
N PRO A 349 -6.77 6.44 -3.84
CA PRO A 349 -6.10 7.70 -4.14
C PRO A 349 -4.89 7.97 -3.25
N ASP A 350 -4.92 7.52 -1.99
CA ASP A 350 -3.92 7.84 -0.98
C ASP A 350 -2.87 6.72 -0.83
N VAL A 351 -2.33 6.21 -1.94
CA VAL A 351 -1.31 5.15 -1.91
C VAL A 351 0.07 5.69 -2.24
N MET A 352 1.09 5.12 -1.60
CA MET A 352 2.46 5.29 -2.03
C MET A 352 2.77 4.29 -3.14
N ALA A 353 3.52 4.72 -4.15
CA ALA A 353 3.97 3.86 -5.23
C ALA A 353 5.47 4.02 -5.47
N TRP A 354 6.14 2.90 -5.71
CA TRP A 354 7.53 2.90 -6.11
C TRP A 354 7.82 1.78 -7.10
N LEU A 355 8.89 1.97 -7.87
CA LEU A 355 9.40 0.97 -8.79
C LEU A 355 10.57 0.26 -8.10
N SER A 356 10.43 -1.05 -7.96
CA SER A 356 11.49 -1.92 -7.47
C SER A 356 12.16 -2.61 -8.66
N MET A 357 13.45 -2.37 -8.83
CA MET A 357 14.24 -2.85 -9.97
C MET A 357 15.32 -3.80 -9.47
N ASP A 358 15.57 -4.91 -10.18
CA ASP A 358 16.51 -5.93 -9.72
C ASP A 358 17.98 -5.42 -9.70
N ASN A 359 18.31 -4.47 -10.58
CA ASN A 359 19.68 -3.93 -10.73
C ASN A 359 19.90 -2.60 -9.98
N MET A 360 18.95 -2.12 -9.16
CA MET A 360 19.11 -0.91 -8.37
C MET A 360 19.04 -1.21 -6.88
N ASP A 361 19.99 -0.66 -6.11
CA ASP A 361 20.02 -0.77 -4.65
C ASP A 361 18.90 0.02 -3.96
N GLN A 362 18.29 0.98 -4.67
CA GLN A 362 17.25 1.84 -4.14
C GLN A 362 16.02 1.89 -5.05
N ASP A 363 14.86 1.64 -4.46
CA ASP A 363 13.56 1.76 -5.12
C ASP A 363 13.29 3.21 -5.57
N LEU A 364 12.75 3.38 -6.78
CA LEU A 364 12.37 4.70 -7.31
C LEU A 364 10.96 5.06 -6.83
N VAL A 365 10.87 5.99 -5.90
CA VAL A 365 9.59 6.53 -5.42
C VAL A 365 8.93 7.37 -6.52
N LEU A 366 7.65 7.11 -6.79
CA LEU A 366 6.86 7.88 -7.74
C LEU A 366 6.26 9.12 -7.05
N ASP A 367 6.57 10.31 -7.56
CA ASP A 367 5.96 11.56 -7.12
C ASP A 367 4.64 11.77 -7.88
N ASP A 368 3.55 12.00 -7.16
CA ASP A 368 2.18 12.03 -7.72
C ASP A 368 1.88 10.83 -8.67
N MET A 369 2.35 9.64 -8.29
CA MET A 369 2.22 8.40 -9.07
C MET A 369 2.90 8.47 -10.46
N ALA A 370 3.87 9.36 -10.64
CA ALA A 370 4.69 9.47 -11.84
C ALA A 370 6.19 9.38 -11.51
N GLY A 371 6.96 8.82 -12.43
CA GLY A 371 8.41 8.68 -12.30
C GLY A 371 9.05 8.51 -13.67
N ALA A 372 10.37 8.72 -13.73
CA ALA A 372 11.14 8.60 -14.95
C ALA A 372 12.31 7.64 -14.73
N ILE A 373 12.51 6.73 -15.67
CA ILE A 373 13.66 5.81 -15.71
C ILE A 373 14.37 6.03 -17.05
N THR A 374 15.70 6.15 -17.00
CA THR A 374 16.53 6.14 -18.21
C THR A 374 16.96 4.71 -18.51
N LEU A 375 16.85 4.31 -19.77
CA LEU A 375 17.21 2.97 -20.23
C LEU A 375 18.73 2.85 -20.35
N HIS A 376 19.33 2.00 -19.52
CA HIS A 376 20.77 1.75 -19.52
C HIS A 376 21.09 0.31 -19.92
N GLU A 377 20.59 -0.64 -19.15
CA GLU A 377 20.86 -2.07 -19.31
C GLU A 377 19.56 -2.87 -19.28
N GLU A 378 19.64 -4.13 -19.72
CA GLU A 378 18.52 -5.05 -19.60
C GLU A 378 18.22 -5.31 -18.12
N THR A 379 16.97 -5.07 -17.72
CA THR A 379 16.55 -5.24 -16.33
C THR A 379 15.05 -5.49 -16.23
N THR A 380 14.60 -5.90 -15.05
CA THR A 380 13.17 -6.03 -14.76
C THR A 380 12.76 -5.10 -13.63
N TYR A 381 11.50 -4.66 -13.66
CA TYR A 381 10.95 -3.82 -12.62
C TYR A 381 9.54 -4.26 -12.22
N ARG A 382 9.20 -3.96 -10.96
CA ARG A 382 7.90 -4.22 -10.36
C ARG A 382 7.33 -2.93 -9.80
N ILE A 383 6.02 -2.76 -9.95
CA ILE A 383 5.31 -1.63 -9.38
C ILE A 383 4.73 -2.06 -8.04
N ILE A 384 5.28 -1.53 -6.95
CA ILE A 384 4.78 -1.78 -5.60
C ILE A 384 3.88 -0.63 -5.20
N LEU A 385 2.66 -0.96 -4.76
CA LEU A 385 1.69 -0.02 -4.23
C LEU A 385 1.48 -0.33 -2.76
N GLN A 386 1.51 0.68 -1.89
CA GLN A 386 1.27 0.53 -0.46
C GLN A 386 0.20 1.50 0.03
N SER A 387 -0.79 0.98 0.73
CA SER A 387 -1.82 1.79 1.40
C SER A 387 -1.25 2.49 2.65
N PRO A 388 -1.94 3.52 3.18
CA PRO A 388 -1.55 4.16 4.45
C PRO A 388 -1.54 3.20 5.64
N SER A 389 -2.35 2.13 5.58
CA SER A 389 -2.37 1.03 6.56
C SER A 389 -1.20 0.06 6.42
N GLY A 390 -0.27 0.31 5.48
CA GLY A 390 0.93 -0.48 5.26
C GLY A 390 0.74 -1.72 4.39
N VAL A 391 -0.45 -1.93 3.82
CA VAL A 391 -0.78 -3.10 2.99
C VAL A 391 -0.31 -2.89 1.56
N GLN A 392 0.44 -3.87 1.06
CA GLN A 392 0.92 -3.89 -0.32
C GLN A 392 -0.01 -4.63 -1.28
N ASN A 393 0.10 -4.30 -2.57
CA ASN A 393 -0.53 -5.06 -3.65
C ASN A 393 -0.03 -6.52 -3.64
N LEU A 394 -0.93 -7.45 -3.94
CA LEU A 394 -0.60 -8.88 -4.00
C LEU A 394 0.04 -9.18 -5.37
N ASP A 395 1.14 -9.93 -5.39
CA ASP A 395 1.82 -10.43 -6.58
C ASP A 395 2.03 -9.35 -7.66
N PRO A 396 2.91 -8.35 -7.40
CA PRO A 396 3.18 -7.28 -8.36
C PRO A 396 3.66 -7.84 -9.70
N ILE A 397 3.07 -7.37 -10.80
CA ILE A 397 3.45 -7.75 -12.15
C ILE A 397 4.90 -7.33 -12.41
N THR A 398 5.70 -8.25 -12.94
CA THR A 398 7.09 -7.99 -13.33
C THR A 398 7.11 -7.61 -14.81
N TYR A 399 7.71 -6.47 -15.11
CA TYR A 399 7.87 -5.94 -16.47
C TYR A 399 9.35 -5.94 -16.86
N SER A 400 9.64 -6.10 -18.15
CA SER A 400 11.01 -6.09 -18.67
C SER A 400 11.36 -4.76 -19.33
N ILE A 401 12.62 -4.36 -19.20
CA ILE A 401 13.22 -3.25 -19.93
C ILE A 401 14.34 -3.84 -20.80
N THR A 402 14.21 -3.69 -22.11
CA THR A 402 15.17 -4.19 -23.09
C THR A 402 15.70 -3.00 -23.92
N PRO A 403 16.87 -2.44 -23.57
CA PRO A 403 17.45 -1.37 -24.36
C PRO A 403 17.95 -1.90 -25.71
N LEU A 404 17.64 -1.18 -26.78
CA LEU A 404 18.20 -1.40 -28.12
C LEU A 404 19.48 -0.57 -28.24
N ILE A 405 20.56 -1.23 -28.70
CA ILE A 405 21.85 -0.57 -28.91
C ILE A 405 21.86 0.06 -30.30
N ASP A 406 22.29 1.31 -30.35
CA ASP A 406 22.51 2.08 -31.56
C ASP A 406 23.69 1.50 -32.36
N GLN A 407 23.52 1.32 -33.67
CA GLN A 407 24.49 0.61 -34.50
C GLN A 407 25.74 1.47 -34.77
N TYR A 408 26.77 0.86 -35.33
CA TYR A 408 27.93 1.62 -35.82
C TYR A 408 27.62 2.11 -37.23
N PRO A 409 28.09 3.32 -37.61
CA PRO A 409 27.96 3.79 -38.97
C PRO A 409 28.77 2.89 -39.91
N SER A 410 28.45 2.88 -41.19
CA SER A 410 29.24 2.18 -42.22
C SER A 410 29.79 3.18 -43.22
N VAL A 411 31.03 2.94 -43.66
CA VAL A 411 31.72 3.74 -44.68
C VAL A 411 32.43 2.82 -45.66
N GLU A 412 32.25 3.13 -46.94
CA GLU A 412 32.83 2.41 -48.07
C GLU A 412 33.40 3.42 -49.06
N LEU A 413 34.61 3.18 -49.55
CA LEU A 413 35.20 3.97 -50.63
C LEU A 413 34.98 3.20 -51.93
N ILE A 414 34.09 3.70 -52.78
CA ILE A 414 33.64 3.03 -54.01
C ILE A 414 34.65 3.27 -55.13
N SER A 415 35.10 4.52 -55.27
CA SER A 415 36.03 4.96 -56.29
C SER A 415 37.07 5.88 -55.66
N PRO A 416 38.35 5.77 -56.04
CA PRO A 416 38.91 4.83 -57.03
C PRO A 416 39.07 3.39 -56.50
N ALA A 417 39.60 2.49 -57.33
CA ALA A 417 39.87 1.11 -56.94
C ALA A 417 41.01 1.05 -55.89
N PRO A 418 41.09 -0.02 -55.06
CA PRO A 418 42.03 -0.11 -53.95
C PRO A 418 43.50 0.17 -54.28
N GLN A 419 43.91 -0.10 -55.52
CA GLN A 419 45.18 0.34 -56.08
C GLN A 419 44.90 0.99 -57.42
N THR A 420 45.20 2.28 -57.53
CA THR A 420 44.94 3.07 -58.73
C THR A 420 46.15 3.95 -59.04
N ASN A 421 46.49 4.06 -60.32
CA ASN A 421 47.50 5.00 -60.78
C ASN A 421 46.89 6.41 -60.86
N MET A 422 47.57 7.38 -60.25
CA MET A 422 47.20 8.79 -60.33
C MET A 422 47.68 9.40 -61.64
N ASP A 423 46.93 10.39 -62.08
CA ASP A 423 47.37 11.33 -63.09
C ASP A 423 48.22 12.47 -62.47
N PHE A 424 49.02 13.15 -63.30
CA PHE A 424 49.87 14.29 -62.93
C PHE A 424 49.08 15.56 -62.57
N SER A 425 47.79 15.62 -62.92
CA SER A 425 46.89 16.67 -62.39
C SER A 425 46.73 16.59 -60.86
N LEU A 426 47.03 15.44 -60.23
CA LEU A 426 46.85 15.17 -58.81
C LEU A 426 45.41 15.39 -58.32
N LEU A 427 44.45 15.38 -59.24
CA LEU A 427 43.02 15.49 -58.98
C LEU A 427 42.40 14.10 -58.96
N VAL A 428 42.02 13.62 -57.78
CA VAL A 428 41.44 12.28 -57.62
C VAL A 428 39.98 12.38 -57.17
N PRO A 429 39.01 11.99 -58.01
CA PRO A 429 37.62 11.94 -57.60
C PRO A 429 37.41 10.78 -56.61
N LEU A 430 36.92 11.09 -55.42
CA LEU A 430 36.56 10.11 -54.39
C LEU A 430 35.04 9.97 -54.34
N ASP A 431 34.56 8.76 -54.57
CA ASP A 431 33.16 8.39 -54.33
C ASP A 431 33.08 7.60 -53.02
N ILE A 432 32.50 8.22 -52.01
CA ILE A 432 32.40 7.68 -50.65
C ILE A 432 30.94 7.39 -50.36
N ARG A 433 30.63 6.17 -49.92
CA ARG A 433 29.31 5.80 -49.44
C ARG A 433 29.32 5.66 -47.93
N VAL A 434 28.45 6.41 -47.28
CA VAL A 434 28.23 6.32 -45.84
C VAL A 434 26.78 5.97 -45.55
N ARG A 435 26.56 5.13 -44.53
CA ARG A 435 25.21 4.81 -44.06
C ARG A 435 25.18 4.78 -42.54
N ASP A 436 24.13 5.34 -42.00
CA ASP A 436 23.80 5.36 -40.57
C ASP A 436 22.28 5.43 -40.42
N ASP A 437 21.77 5.10 -39.25
CA ASP A 437 20.34 5.12 -38.92
C ASP A 437 19.85 6.47 -38.39
N PHE A 438 20.70 7.27 -37.73
CA PHE A 438 20.30 8.55 -37.12
C PHE A 438 21.05 9.77 -37.65
N GLY A 439 22.31 9.61 -38.06
CA GLY A 439 23.08 10.64 -38.73
C GLY A 439 24.56 10.67 -38.34
N PHE A 440 25.26 11.62 -38.94
CA PHE A 440 26.71 11.73 -38.84
C PHE A 440 27.13 12.98 -38.06
N SER A 441 28.20 12.89 -37.28
CA SER A 441 28.81 14.05 -36.60
C SER A 441 30.07 14.56 -37.30
N GLN A 442 30.85 13.66 -37.92
CA GLN A 442 32.09 14.01 -38.59
C GLN A 442 32.42 13.02 -39.71
N LEU A 443 33.03 13.51 -40.79
CA LEU A 443 33.62 12.71 -41.87
C LEU A 443 35.04 13.23 -42.12
N THR A 444 36.04 12.35 -42.09
CA THR A 444 37.43 12.74 -42.36
C THR A 444 38.09 11.83 -43.39
N LEU A 445 38.89 12.46 -44.25
CA LEU A 445 39.82 11.80 -45.14
C LEU A 445 41.20 11.79 -44.47
N SER A 446 41.69 10.60 -44.16
CA SER A 446 43.02 10.40 -43.58
C SER A 446 43.99 9.96 -44.68
N TRP A 447 45.12 10.64 -44.83
CA TRP A 447 46.11 10.34 -45.86
C TRP A 447 47.54 10.37 -45.31
N ARG A 448 48.46 9.68 -45.98
CA ARG A 448 49.90 9.78 -45.74
C ARG A 448 50.70 9.40 -46.99
N LEU A 449 51.89 9.96 -47.12
CA LEU A 449 52.89 9.47 -48.08
C LEU A 449 53.49 8.16 -47.53
N SER A 450 53.06 7.04 -48.10
CA SER A 450 53.44 5.70 -47.62
C SER A 450 54.75 5.19 -48.22
N ASP A 451 55.06 5.58 -49.44
CA ASP A 451 56.31 5.23 -50.11
C ASP A 451 56.77 6.40 -50.95
N SER A 452 58.08 6.65 -50.96
CA SER A 452 58.70 7.66 -51.81
C SER A 452 60.11 7.27 -52.19
N ARG A 453 60.47 7.52 -53.46
CA ARG A 453 61.80 7.19 -53.98
C ARG A 453 62.86 8.21 -53.60
N PHE A 454 62.47 9.47 -53.40
CA PHE A 454 63.38 10.59 -53.22
C PHE A 454 63.06 11.46 -51.99
N GLY A 455 61.99 11.17 -51.25
CA GLY A 455 61.56 11.90 -50.05
C GLY A 455 61.41 11.02 -48.80
N ASP A 456 61.17 11.67 -47.66
CA ASP A 456 60.87 11.00 -46.40
C ASP A 456 59.40 10.57 -46.35
N THR A 457 59.13 9.32 -45.95
CA THR A 457 57.78 8.81 -45.77
C THR A 457 57.15 9.30 -44.46
N MET A 458 55.83 9.27 -44.41
CA MET A 458 55.06 9.69 -43.24
C MET A 458 54.62 8.49 -42.39
N GLU A 459 54.98 8.50 -41.11
CA GLU A 459 54.54 7.47 -40.16
C GLU A 459 53.09 7.68 -39.68
N THR A 460 52.61 8.93 -39.67
CA THR A 460 51.27 9.28 -39.18
C THR A 460 50.37 9.76 -40.30
N PHE A 461 49.09 9.43 -40.23
CA PHE A 461 48.08 9.97 -41.13
C PHE A 461 47.74 11.40 -40.74
N GLN A 462 47.69 12.29 -41.73
CA GLN A 462 47.08 13.60 -41.58
C GLN A 462 45.61 13.53 -41.97
N GLU A 463 44.79 14.41 -41.40
CA GLU A 463 43.34 14.37 -41.54
C GLU A 463 42.84 15.64 -42.21
N ILE A 464 41.93 15.47 -43.17
CA ILE A 464 41.15 16.52 -43.80
C ILE A 464 39.70 16.31 -43.38
N ILE A 465 39.08 17.33 -42.80
CA ILE A 465 37.66 17.29 -42.44
C ILE A 465 36.85 17.55 -43.71
N LEU A 466 36.01 16.59 -44.09
CA LEU A 466 35.09 16.70 -45.21
C LEU A 466 33.76 17.30 -44.74
N SER A 467 33.00 17.87 -45.67
CA SER A 467 31.64 18.33 -45.38
C SER A 467 30.75 17.13 -45.06
N LEU A 468 29.83 17.30 -44.11
CA LEU A 468 28.92 16.24 -43.73
C LEU A 468 27.97 15.90 -44.89
N PRO A 469 27.72 14.60 -45.16
CA PRO A 469 26.79 14.17 -46.18
C PRO A 469 25.36 14.60 -45.87
N GLU A 470 24.66 15.21 -46.84
CA GLU A 470 23.19 15.24 -46.86
C GLU A 470 22.61 13.95 -47.47
N THR A 471 23.42 13.26 -48.30
CA THR A 471 23.07 12.03 -49.02
C THR A 471 24.00 10.87 -48.63
N PRO A 472 23.57 9.61 -48.78
CA PRO A 472 24.41 8.44 -48.49
C PRO A 472 25.67 8.34 -49.36
N GLU A 473 25.71 9.07 -50.48
CA GLU A 473 26.86 9.12 -51.38
C GLU A 473 27.43 10.54 -51.36
N VAL A 474 28.74 10.62 -51.13
CA VAL A 474 29.54 11.83 -51.06
C VAL A 474 30.56 11.76 -52.18
N GLN A 475 30.51 12.75 -53.06
CA GLN A 475 31.53 12.94 -54.08
C GLN A 475 32.47 14.05 -53.64
N TYR A 476 33.76 13.76 -53.60
CA TYR A 476 34.77 14.72 -53.21
C TYR A 476 35.93 14.68 -54.20
N LEU A 477 36.19 15.81 -54.87
CA LEU A 477 37.36 15.94 -55.72
C LEU A 477 38.57 16.29 -54.86
N TRP A 478 39.47 15.32 -54.68
CA TRP A 478 40.66 15.50 -53.88
C TRP A 478 41.81 16.06 -54.72
N ASP A 479 42.10 17.35 -54.53
CA ASP A 479 43.33 17.97 -55.03
C ASP A 479 44.47 17.69 -54.03
N ILE A 480 45.29 16.69 -54.34
CA ILE A 480 46.32 16.22 -53.43
C ILE A 480 47.40 17.30 -53.27
N GLY A 481 47.84 17.93 -54.35
CA GLY A 481 48.90 18.95 -54.30
C GLY A 481 48.52 20.14 -53.42
N MET A 482 47.31 20.68 -53.60
CA MET A 482 46.86 21.87 -52.85
C MET A 482 46.45 21.55 -51.41
N THR A 483 45.78 20.42 -51.17
CA THR A 483 45.26 20.10 -49.82
C THR A 483 46.32 19.53 -48.89
N THR A 484 47.30 18.80 -49.42
CA THR A 484 48.34 18.16 -48.61
C THR A 484 49.63 18.97 -48.53
N GLY A 485 49.89 19.83 -49.53
CA GLY A 485 51.16 20.53 -49.66
C GLY A 485 52.35 19.59 -49.92
N LEU A 486 52.09 18.33 -50.28
CA LEU A 486 53.12 17.37 -50.68
C LEU A 486 53.64 17.72 -52.08
N ASP A 487 54.95 17.62 -52.24
CA ASP A 487 55.62 17.63 -53.54
C ASP A 487 55.76 16.18 -54.03
N ILE A 488 54.68 15.63 -54.59
CA ILE A 488 54.62 14.23 -55.01
C ILE A 488 55.47 14.04 -56.26
N VAL A 489 56.43 13.12 -56.20
CA VAL A 489 57.29 12.79 -57.34
C VAL A 489 56.91 11.46 -57.99
N PRO A 490 57.23 11.26 -59.29
CA PRO A 490 56.94 10.00 -59.97
C PRO A 490 57.54 8.78 -59.25
N GLY A 491 56.70 7.79 -58.94
CA GLY A 491 57.02 6.60 -58.15
C GLY A 491 56.50 6.64 -56.70
N ASP A 492 56.01 7.78 -56.22
CA ASP A 492 55.46 7.91 -54.87
C ASP A 492 54.10 7.21 -54.73
N VAL A 493 53.82 6.73 -53.51
CA VAL A 493 52.57 6.06 -53.14
C VAL A 493 51.91 6.76 -51.96
N VAL A 494 50.70 7.26 -52.16
CA VAL A 494 49.85 7.85 -51.14
C VAL A 494 48.86 6.80 -50.64
N SER A 495 48.90 6.50 -49.35
CA SER A 495 47.90 5.64 -48.69
C SER A 495 46.85 6.52 -48.02
N TYR A 496 45.58 6.18 -48.18
CA TYR A 496 44.48 6.94 -47.61
C TYR A 496 43.28 6.07 -47.24
N PHE A 497 42.45 6.56 -46.33
CA PHE A 497 41.19 5.95 -45.92
C PHE A 497 40.24 7.03 -45.42
N VAL A 498 38.97 6.69 -45.29
CA VAL A 498 37.94 7.61 -44.78
C VAL A 498 37.42 7.09 -43.45
N THR A 499 37.25 8.00 -42.49
CA THR A 499 36.62 7.70 -41.20
C THR A 499 35.33 8.49 -41.08
N VAL A 500 34.28 7.82 -40.61
CA VAL A 500 32.99 8.45 -40.30
C VAL A 500 32.66 8.25 -38.83
N TRP A 501 32.04 9.27 -38.23
CA TRP A 501 31.51 9.24 -36.88
C TRP A 501 30.00 9.42 -36.90
N ASP A 502 29.29 8.61 -36.11
CA ASP A 502 27.85 8.78 -35.87
C ASP A 502 27.58 10.00 -34.97
N ASN A 503 26.30 10.31 -34.78
CA ASN A 503 25.86 11.38 -33.88
C ASN A 503 25.39 10.87 -32.50
N ASP A 504 25.83 9.67 -32.07
CA ASP A 504 25.42 9.08 -30.79
C ASP A 504 25.86 9.98 -29.63
N GLY A 505 24.89 10.73 -29.09
CA GLY A 505 25.12 11.67 -27.98
C GLY A 505 25.08 11.01 -26.60
N TYR A 506 24.69 9.73 -26.52
CA TYR A 506 24.49 9.03 -25.26
C TYR A 506 25.68 8.13 -24.90
N ASN A 507 26.12 7.26 -25.82
CA ASN A 507 27.34 6.46 -25.63
C ASN A 507 28.62 7.20 -26.06
N GLY A 508 28.44 8.33 -26.76
CA GLY A 508 29.51 9.06 -27.44
C GLY A 508 29.68 8.58 -28.87
N ALA A 509 30.16 9.49 -29.73
CA ALA A 509 30.24 9.26 -31.16
C ALA A 509 31.08 8.01 -31.49
N LYS A 510 30.45 7.00 -32.10
CA LYS A 510 31.09 5.79 -32.57
C LYS A 510 31.74 6.05 -33.92
N LYS A 511 32.86 5.38 -34.16
CA LYS A 511 33.67 5.56 -35.37
C LYS A 511 33.74 4.29 -36.20
N SER A 512 33.72 4.46 -37.52
CA SER A 512 33.96 3.40 -38.50
C SER A 512 34.93 3.88 -39.58
N VAL A 513 35.78 2.96 -40.04
CA VAL A 513 36.91 3.26 -40.94
C VAL A 513 36.78 2.41 -42.20
N SER A 514 37.02 3.01 -43.36
CA SER A 514 37.03 2.30 -44.65
C SER A 514 38.29 1.44 -44.80
N ALA A 515 38.32 0.59 -45.83
CA ALA A 515 39.57 -0.02 -46.26
C ALA A 515 40.58 1.06 -46.67
N THR A 516 41.85 0.84 -46.36
CA THR A 516 42.95 1.68 -46.84
C THR A 516 43.19 1.41 -48.31
N GLN A 517 43.17 2.46 -49.12
CA GLN A 517 43.50 2.42 -50.53
C GLN A 517 44.85 3.09 -50.81
N GLN A 518 45.40 2.79 -51.98
CA GLN A 518 46.69 3.30 -52.44
C GLN A 518 46.57 3.95 -53.80
N LEU A 519 47.14 5.14 -53.88
CA LEU A 519 47.29 5.91 -55.10
C LEU A 519 48.77 6.01 -55.42
N ARG A 520 49.17 5.59 -56.61
CA ARG A 520 50.57 5.62 -57.06
C ARG A 520 50.72 6.58 -58.23
N LEU A 521 51.68 7.48 -58.18
CA LEU A 521 52.06 8.25 -59.37
C LEU A 521 53.02 7.39 -60.21
N PRO A 522 52.67 6.95 -61.43
CA PRO A 522 53.55 6.12 -62.24
C PRO A 522 54.83 6.87 -62.58
N SER A 523 55.94 6.14 -62.69
CA SER A 523 57.23 6.71 -63.07
C SER A 523 57.25 7.09 -64.55
N ILE A 524 58.12 8.04 -64.91
CA ILE A 524 58.32 8.43 -66.32
C ILE A 524 58.67 7.22 -67.19
N ALA A 525 59.49 6.27 -66.70
CA ALA A 525 59.85 5.08 -67.44
C ALA A 525 58.66 4.13 -67.68
N GLU A 526 57.86 3.86 -66.66
CA GLU A 526 56.63 3.04 -66.78
C GLU A 526 55.63 3.65 -67.77
N ARG A 527 55.60 4.98 -67.88
CA ARG A 527 54.77 5.68 -68.86
C ARG A 527 55.28 5.56 -70.29
N TYR A 528 56.59 5.67 -70.50
CA TYR A 528 57.17 5.42 -71.82
C TYR A 528 56.97 3.96 -72.23
N GLU A 529 57.12 3.02 -71.31
CA GLU A 529 56.85 1.59 -71.57
C GLU A 529 55.37 1.33 -71.90
N ALA A 530 54.44 2.02 -71.20
CA ALA A 530 53.02 1.95 -71.56
C ALA A 530 52.75 2.55 -72.94
N LEU A 531 53.35 3.70 -73.27
CA LEU A 531 53.22 4.35 -74.58
C LEU A 531 53.81 3.48 -75.70
N GLU A 532 54.99 2.90 -75.50
CA GLU A 532 55.65 1.97 -76.41
C GLU A 532 54.79 0.72 -76.63
N SER A 533 54.22 0.14 -75.56
CA SER A 533 53.30 -0.99 -75.68
C SER A 533 52.04 -0.63 -76.48
N THR A 534 51.47 0.56 -76.29
CA THR A 534 50.32 1.02 -77.09
C THR A 534 50.70 1.27 -78.55
N GLN A 535 51.90 1.81 -78.81
CA GLN A 535 52.44 1.96 -80.16
C GLN A 535 52.62 0.60 -80.85
N ASP A 536 53.30 -0.35 -80.21
CA ASP A 536 53.53 -1.70 -80.74
C ASP A 536 52.21 -2.42 -81.05
N GLU A 537 51.19 -2.26 -80.19
CA GLU A 537 49.86 -2.83 -80.41
C GLU A 537 49.13 -2.16 -81.58
N THR A 538 49.27 -0.84 -81.72
CA THR A 538 48.68 -0.07 -82.83
C THR A 538 49.37 -0.41 -84.15
N GLU A 539 50.70 -0.55 -84.17
CA GLU A 539 51.49 -0.98 -85.33
C GLU A 539 51.13 -2.40 -85.75
N SER A 540 51.10 -3.35 -84.80
CA SER A 540 50.68 -4.74 -85.07
C SER A 540 49.24 -4.80 -85.59
N GLY A 541 48.35 -3.97 -85.04
CA GLY A 541 46.98 -3.82 -85.51
C GLY A 541 46.92 -3.30 -86.95
N LEU A 542 47.74 -2.32 -87.29
CA LEU A 542 47.82 -1.76 -88.64
C LEU A 542 48.39 -2.76 -89.65
N GLU A 543 49.48 -3.47 -89.31
CA GLU A 543 50.02 -4.54 -90.18
C GLU A 543 48.95 -5.59 -90.47
N SER A 544 48.21 -6.03 -89.44
CA SER A 544 47.12 -7.00 -89.62
C SER A 544 45.98 -6.46 -90.50
N LEU A 545 45.68 -5.16 -90.42
CA LEU A 545 44.68 -4.51 -91.26
C LEU A 545 45.12 -4.43 -92.73
N VAL A 546 46.40 -4.13 -92.99
CA VAL A 546 46.97 -4.11 -94.34
C VAL A 546 46.88 -5.51 -94.95
N ASP A 547 47.30 -6.54 -94.21
CA ASP A 547 47.22 -7.94 -94.66
C ASP A 547 45.77 -8.37 -94.95
N ASP A 548 44.83 -8.02 -94.06
CA ASP A 548 43.41 -8.33 -94.25
C ASP A 548 42.83 -7.58 -95.47
N ALA A 549 43.22 -6.32 -95.69
CA ALA A 549 42.80 -5.54 -96.86
C ALA A 549 43.33 -6.13 -98.18
N GLU A 550 44.60 -6.56 -98.21
CA GLU A 550 45.19 -7.24 -99.37
C GLU A 550 44.47 -8.56 -99.67
N ASN A 551 44.18 -9.37 -98.64
CA ASN A 551 43.46 -10.64 -98.78
C ASN A 551 42.04 -10.43 -99.34
N VAL A 552 41.30 -9.42 -98.85
CA VAL A 552 39.97 -9.07 -99.38
C VAL A 552 40.07 -8.63 -100.84
N ARG A 553 41.10 -7.85 -101.20
CA ARG A 553 41.35 -7.44 -102.58
C ARG A 553 41.61 -8.63 -103.51
N GLU A 554 42.46 -9.57 -103.09
CA GLU A 554 42.76 -10.78 -103.86
C GLU A 554 41.50 -11.65 -104.07
N GLN A 555 40.72 -11.88 -103.02
CA GLN A 555 39.45 -12.63 -103.11
C GLN A 555 38.45 -11.95 -104.05
N PHE A 556 38.40 -10.62 -104.04
CA PHE A 556 37.56 -9.85 -104.95
C PHE A 556 38.03 -9.96 -106.41
N GLU A 557 39.35 -9.88 -106.66
CA GLU A 557 39.92 -10.07 -108.01
C GLU A 557 39.67 -11.47 -108.56
N GLU A 558 39.82 -12.50 -107.72
CA GLU A 558 39.53 -13.90 -108.06
C GLU A 558 38.05 -14.09 -108.41
N LEU A 559 37.14 -13.59 -107.57
CA LEU A 559 35.70 -13.66 -107.83
C LEU A 559 35.32 -12.91 -109.12
N ARG A 560 35.88 -11.72 -109.35
CA ARG A 560 35.64 -10.92 -110.57
C ARG A 560 36.09 -11.67 -111.82
N ASP A 561 37.26 -12.30 -111.79
CA ASP A 561 37.80 -13.02 -112.94
C ASP A 561 37.03 -14.33 -113.20
N GLU A 562 36.60 -15.04 -112.15
CA GLU A 562 35.72 -16.22 -112.25
C GLU A 562 34.35 -15.88 -112.87
N LEU A 563 33.74 -14.78 -112.40
CA LEU A 563 32.45 -14.29 -112.93
C LEU A 563 32.56 -13.77 -114.38
N ARG A 564 33.74 -13.32 -114.81
CA ARG A 564 33.99 -12.96 -116.23
C ARG A 564 34.05 -14.17 -117.16
N GLU A 565 34.50 -15.33 -116.68
CA GLU A 565 34.58 -16.55 -117.48
C GLU A 565 33.25 -17.31 -117.56
N LYS A 566 32.35 -17.11 -116.57
CA LYS A 566 31.02 -17.74 -116.50
C LYS A 566 29.93 -16.84 -117.09
N GLN A 567 28.87 -17.45 -117.63
CA GLN A 567 27.75 -16.72 -118.25
C GLN A 567 26.56 -16.49 -117.29
N ASP A 568 26.45 -17.31 -116.23
CA ASP A 568 25.48 -17.21 -115.14
C ASP A 568 26.17 -17.57 -113.81
N ALA A 569 25.84 -16.88 -112.71
CA ALA A 569 26.39 -17.14 -111.38
C ALA A 569 25.79 -18.42 -110.74
N ASP A 570 26.64 -19.25 -110.14
CA ASP A 570 26.26 -20.45 -109.39
C ASP A 570 26.15 -20.15 -107.87
N TRP A 571 25.65 -21.11 -107.09
CA TRP A 571 25.50 -21.00 -105.64
C TRP A 571 26.82 -20.75 -104.90
N ASP A 572 27.93 -21.30 -105.39
CA ASP A 572 29.28 -21.09 -104.83
C ASP A 572 29.71 -19.62 -104.96
N ASP A 573 29.40 -18.99 -106.11
CA ASP A 573 29.71 -17.57 -106.36
C ASP A 573 28.90 -16.65 -105.42
N GLN A 574 27.64 -17.00 -105.10
CA GLN A 574 26.81 -16.28 -104.12
C GLN A 574 27.38 -16.39 -102.69
N GLN A 575 27.93 -17.55 -102.33
CA GLN A 575 28.56 -17.74 -101.03
C GLN A 575 29.86 -16.93 -100.91
N SER A 576 30.67 -16.88 -101.97
CA SER A 576 31.91 -16.08 -102.04
C SER A 576 31.63 -14.57 -101.95
N LEU A 577 30.54 -14.09 -102.57
CA LEU A 577 30.12 -12.69 -102.47
C LEU A 577 29.65 -12.32 -101.05
N GLU A 578 28.91 -13.21 -100.39
CA GLU A 578 28.51 -12.99 -98.99
C GLU A 578 29.72 -13.03 -98.04
N SER A 579 30.71 -13.90 -98.26
CA SER A 579 31.94 -13.90 -97.45
C SER A 579 32.79 -12.65 -97.68
N LEU A 580 32.87 -12.14 -98.92
CA LEU A 580 33.54 -10.87 -99.22
C LEU A 580 32.83 -9.69 -98.53
N ARG A 581 31.50 -9.69 -98.54
CA ARG A 581 30.69 -8.68 -97.84
C ARG A 581 30.96 -8.72 -96.33
N GLN A 582 30.99 -9.92 -95.74
CA GLN A 582 31.28 -10.08 -94.32
C GLN A 582 32.71 -9.66 -93.98
N ALA A 583 33.70 -10.01 -94.82
CA ALA A 583 35.09 -9.62 -94.64
C ALA A 583 35.28 -8.10 -94.76
N GLN A 584 34.58 -7.44 -95.70
CA GLN A 584 34.55 -5.98 -95.82
C GLN A 584 33.94 -5.31 -94.58
N GLU A 585 32.83 -5.84 -94.07
CA GLU A 585 32.18 -5.34 -92.85
C GLU A 585 33.07 -5.49 -91.61
N GLU A 586 33.77 -6.62 -91.48
CA GLU A 586 34.76 -6.85 -90.42
C GLU A 586 35.95 -5.90 -90.54
N LEU A 587 36.47 -5.70 -91.75
CA LEU A 587 37.58 -4.80 -92.03
C LEU A 587 37.21 -3.34 -91.66
N GLN A 588 35.99 -2.90 -92.01
CA GLN A 588 35.50 -1.57 -91.63
C GLN A 588 35.42 -1.39 -90.10
N ASN A 589 34.91 -2.39 -89.38
CA ASN A 589 34.84 -2.34 -87.92
C ASN A 589 36.24 -2.26 -87.28
N ARG A 590 37.23 -2.99 -87.82
CA ARG A 590 38.62 -2.93 -87.34
C ARG A 590 39.30 -1.61 -87.68
N VAL A 591 39.00 -1.00 -88.83
CA VAL A 591 39.46 0.36 -89.16
C VAL A 591 38.90 1.36 -88.15
N ASP A 592 37.62 1.26 -87.80
CA ASP A 592 37.00 2.13 -86.79
C ASP A 592 37.61 1.91 -85.39
N GLU A 593 37.88 0.65 -85.00
CA GLU A 593 38.57 0.31 -83.74
C GLU A 593 40.00 0.88 -83.69
N LEU A 594 40.77 0.70 -84.76
CA LEU A 594 42.13 1.22 -84.83
C LEU A 594 42.15 2.75 -84.86
N ALA A 595 41.20 3.39 -85.56
CA ALA A 595 41.06 4.84 -85.56
C ALA A 595 40.80 5.39 -84.15
N ASN A 596 39.96 4.72 -83.35
CA ASN A 596 39.73 5.09 -81.95
C ASN A 596 40.99 4.89 -81.09
N ASN A 597 41.71 3.77 -81.23
CA ASN A 597 42.95 3.51 -80.49
C ASN A 597 44.04 4.54 -80.85
N MET A 598 44.13 4.94 -82.11
CA MET A 598 45.03 6.00 -82.56
C MET A 598 44.65 7.37 -82.02
N GLU A 599 43.36 7.69 -81.93
CA GLU A 599 42.89 8.93 -81.31
C GLU A 599 43.24 8.96 -79.81
N GLU A 600 43.08 7.83 -79.11
CA GLU A 600 43.50 7.69 -77.71
C GLU A 600 45.03 7.82 -77.54
N ALA A 601 45.81 7.18 -78.41
CA ALA A 601 47.26 7.32 -78.41
C ALA A 601 47.70 8.77 -78.71
N ALA A 602 47.01 9.46 -79.62
CA ALA A 602 47.26 10.86 -79.95
C ALA A 602 46.91 11.80 -78.79
N GLU A 603 45.79 11.57 -78.10
CA GLU A 603 45.38 12.34 -76.92
C GLU A 603 46.39 12.18 -75.77
N GLN A 604 46.87 10.95 -75.54
CA GLN A 604 47.92 10.66 -74.57
C GLN A 604 49.27 11.34 -74.92
N MET A 605 49.54 11.60 -76.21
CA MET A 605 50.75 12.31 -76.65
C MET A 605 50.62 13.84 -76.64
N ASP A 606 49.44 14.39 -76.96
CA ASP A 606 49.17 15.82 -77.01
C ASP A 606 49.27 16.46 -75.62
N ASP A 607 48.77 15.79 -74.59
CA ASP A 607 48.86 16.24 -73.19
C ASP A 607 50.33 16.37 -72.71
N HIS A 608 51.28 15.80 -73.47
CA HIS A 608 52.70 15.73 -73.13
C HIS A 608 53.66 16.31 -74.18
N ASN A 609 53.13 16.95 -75.24
CA ASN A 609 53.93 17.61 -76.28
C ASN A 609 54.92 16.64 -76.98
N LEU A 610 54.56 15.35 -77.04
CA LEU A 610 55.37 14.23 -77.53
C LEU A 610 54.81 13.67 -78.86
N VAL A 611 54.46 14.54 -79.81
CA VAL A 611 54.07 14.06 -81.16
C VAL A 611 55.30 13.47 -81.84
N SER A 612 55.33 12.14 -81.98
CA SER A 612 56.39 11.46 -82.74
C SER A 612 56.11 11.57 -84.25
N ASP A 613 57.18 11.67 -85.05
CA ASP A 613 57.08 11.55 -86.51
C ASP A 613 56.45 10.20 -86.92
N GLU A 614 56.64 9.18 -86.09
CA GLU A 614 56.14 7.80 -86.24
C GLU A 614 54.62 7.71 -86.19
N LEU A 615 53.95 8.46 -85.30
CA LEU A 615 52.48 8.52 -85.25
C LEU A 615 51.90 9.19 -86.51
N LEU A 616 52.58 10.20 -87.06
CA LEU A 616 52.17 10.84 -88.31
C LEU A 616 52.28 9.91 -89.50
N ASP A 617 53.29 9.05 -89.51
CA ASP A 617 53.45 8.03 -90.55
C ASP A 617 52.36 6.96 -90.44
N LEU A 618 52.05 6.51 -89.21
CA LEU A 618 50.95 5.59 -88.93
C LEU A 618 49.59 6.16 -89.38
N PHE A 619 49.32 7.45 -89.11
CA PHE A 619 48.11 8.13 -89.60
C PHE A 619 48.01 8.19 -91.12
N ARG A 620 49.13 8.41 -91.82
CA ARG A 620 49.16 8.42 -93.29
C ARG A 620 48.91 7.03 -93.86
N GLU A 621 49.48 6.01 -93.24
CA GLU A 621 49.30 4.63 -93.65
C GLU A 621 47.85 4.17 -93.44
N LEU A 622 47.24 4.51 -92.31
CA LEU A 622 45.81 4.27 -92.10
C LEU A 622 44.94 5.01 -93.14
N GLN A 623 45.27 6.26 -93.48
CA GLN A 623 44.55 7.00 -94.52
C GLN A 623 44.67 6.32 -95.89
N ASN A 624 45.85 5.82 -96.24
CA ASN A 624 46.05 5.08 -97.49
C ASN A 624 45.20 3.80 -97.50
N VAL A 625 45.25 3.01 -96.42
CA VAL A 625 44.46 1.77 -96.28
C VAL A 625 42.96 2.06 -96.34
N THR A 626 42.51 3.12 -95.67
CA THR A 626 41.10 3.53 -95.69
C THR A 626 40.67 3.96 -97.09
N GLU A 627 41.49 4.73 -97.80
CA GLU A 627 41.21 5.16 -99.18
C GLU A 627 41.20 3.97 -100.16
N GLU A 628 42.05 2.96 -99.92
CA GLU A 628 42.09 1.73 -100.70
C GLU A 628 40.84 0.86 -100.49
N ILE A 629 40.42 0.68 -99.23
CA ILE A 629 39.22 -0.09 -98.85
C ILE A 629 37.92 0.60 -99.30
N SER A 630 37.87 1.95 -99.21
CA SER A 630 36.69 2.75 -99.56
C SER A 630 36.67 3.21 -101.03
N SER A 631 37.54 2.64 -101.87
CA SER A 631 37.61 3.01 -103.28
C SER A 631 36.23 2.85 -103.97
N PRO A 632 35.75 3.87 -104.71
CA PRO A 632 34.45 3.81 -105.38
C PRO A 632 34.31 2.62 -106.34
N GLU A 633 35.44 2.13 -106.85
CA GLU A 633 35.51 1.01 -107.79
C GLU A 633 35.10 -0.33 -107.15
N LEU A 634 35.49 -0.59 -105.91
CA LEU A 634 35.14 -1.83 -105.20
C LEU A 634 33.67 -1.83 -104.75
N ALA A 635 33.17 -0.68 -104.28
CA ALA A 635 31.78 -0.49 -103.89
C ALA A 635 30.82 -0.58 -105.09
N GLU A 636 31.14 0.11 -106.20
CA GLU A 636 30.34 0.09 -107.42
C GLU A 636 30.35 -1.30 -108.09
N ALA A 637 31.46 -2.04 -107.98
CA ALA A 637 31.55 -3.38 -108.52
C ALA A 637 30.75 -4.42 -107.71
N LEU A 638 30.71 -4.33 -106.37
CA LEU A 638 29.85 -5.19 -105.55
C LEU A 638 28.36 -4.91 -105.80
N GLU A 639 27.98 -3.64 -106.03
CA GLU A 639 26.61 -3.25 -106.37
C GLU A 639 26.21 -3.75 -107.78
N GLN A 640 27.13 -3.70 -108.76
CA GLN A 640 26.92 -4.25 -110.10
C GLN A 640 26.80 -5.77 -110.13
N LEU A 641 27.44 -6.50 -109.20
CA LEU A 641 27.27 -7.94 -109.06
C LEU A 641 25.95 -8.35 -108.39
N GLN A 642 25.22 -7.37 -107.83
CA GLN A 642 23.95 -7.55 -107.14
C GLN A 642 22.73 -7.41 -108.09
N GLU A 643 22.90 -6.72 -109.21
CA GLU A 643 21.91 -6.58 -110.31
C GLU A 643 22.00 -7.74 -111.31
#